data_AF-A0ABD3H346-F1
#
_entry.id   AF-A0ABD3H346-F1
#
_cell.length_a   1.000
_cell.length_b   1.000
_cell.length_c   1.000
_cell.angle_alpha   90.00
_cell.angle_beta   90.00
_cell.angle_gamma   90.00
#
_symmetry.space_group_name_H-M   'P 1'
#
loop_
_entity.id
_entity.type
_entity.pdbx_description
1 polymer ?
#
loop_
_entity_poly.entity_id
_entity_poly.type
_entity_poly.pdbx_seq_one_letter_code
_entity_poly.pdbx_strand_id
1 'polypeptide(L)'
;MVASDGKAGAYECQPLLEYRTVTGVAGPLVILDRVKGQKFQEIVNLRLGDGSMRRGQVLEVDGERAVVQVFEGTDGIDNKHTSIEFTGEVLKTPVSLDMLGRIFNGSGQPIDNGPPILAEAFLDISGASINPSERTYPEEMIQTGISTIDVMNSIARGQKIPLFSAAGLPHNEIAAQICRQAGLVKQLDPKGKPEDGTAADAAREDDNFAIVFAAMGVNMETAQFFKRDFEENGSMERVTLFLNLANDPTIERIITPRIALTTAEYYAYTCGKHVLVILTDMSSYADALREVSAAREEVPGRRGYPGYMYTDLATIYERAGRIEGRKGSITQIPILTMPNDDITHPIPDLTGYITEGQIYIDRNLQNRQIYPPINVLPSLSRLMKSAIGEGMTRKDHSDVSNQLYANYAIGKDVQSMKAVVGEEALSPEDLLYLEFLDKFEQRFVSQGAYDTRDIYQSLDLAWTLLRIFPREQLRRIPGKTLDAFYSREDHEQQASSSSSQADRHHYGHSNTSKALDANSFIWVSVGCPRPWRRANLKLLYFICPPVQRKADPKADYEERRNVGRNELGAEVDEEGTGATTFRYKMQKQPADRLTEAMVNKRDPLATGEMSKIVGETPAHSVETTIKGNDAEGTKGKGTDQAPSVGDESSTQELPTATDASDILVVRRSVFETDCSLE
;
A
#
# COMPACT_ATOMS: atom_id res chain seq x y z
N MET A 1 1.62 0.48 52.00
CA MET A 1 1.15 1.87 52.02
C MET A 1 0.49 2.15 50.69
N VAL A 2 -0.83 2.37 50.74
CA VAL A 2 -1.77 2.86 49.72
C VAL A 2 -1.69 2.20 48.34
N ALA A 3 -2.57 1.20 48.17
CA ALA A 3 -3.11 0.81 46.88
C ALA A 3 -3.83 2.02 46.26
N SER A 4 -3.37 2.47 45.09
CA SER A 4 -4.07 3.44 44.25
C SER A 4 -4.60 2.72 43.02
N ASP A 5 -5.92 2.50 43.02
CA ASP A 5 -6.81 2.27 41.89
C ASP A 5 -6.28 1.44 40.72
N GLY A 6 -6.20 0.13 40.95
CA GLY A 6 -6.23 -0.84 39.86
C GLY A 6 -7.61 -0.81 39.20
N LYS A 7 -7.70 -0.31 37.97
CA LYS A 7 -8.77 -0.72 37.05
C LYS A 7 -8.63 -2.22 36.82
N ALA A 8 -9.32 -3.01 37.63
CA ALA A 8 -9.55 -4.42 37.31
C ALA A 8 -10.16 -4.48 35.91
N GLY A 9 -9.54 -5.24 35.00
CA GLY A 9 -10.13 -5.50 33.69
C GLY A 9 -11.55 -6.04 33.88
N ALA A 10 -12.53 -5.40 33.25
CA ALA A 10 -13.92 -5.77 33.40
C ALA A 10 -14.15 -7.11 32.68
N TYR A 11 -14.10 -8.22 33.43
CA TYR A 11 -14.45 -9.54 32.91
C TYR A 11 -15.98 -9.67 32.87
N GLU A 12 -16.53 -10.11 31.74
CA GLU A 12 -17.96 -10.40 31.63
C GLU A 12 -18.23 -11.78 32.25
N CYS A 13 -18.86 -11.80 33.42
CA CYS A 13 -19.19 -13.03 34.15
C CYS A 13 -20.61 -13.54 33.86
N GLN A 14 -21.30 -12.98 32.86
CA GLN A 14 -22.63 -13.43 32.47
C GLN A 14 -22.52 -14.77 31.71
N PRO A 15 -23.40 -15.75 31.99
CA PRO A 15 -23.40 -16.99 31.24
C PRO A 15 -23.80 -16.74 29.78
N LEU A 16 -23.12 -17.42 28.86
CA LEU A 16 -23.45 -17.36 27.44
C LEU A 16 -24.82 -18.01 27.21
N LEU A 17 -25.63 -17.37 26.36
CA LEU A 17 -26.98 -17.83 26.05
C LEU A 17 -26.96 -18.73 24.81
N GLU A 18 -27.49 -19.94 24.94
CA GLU A 18 -27.64 -20.90 23.85
C GLU A 18 -29.08 -20.86 23.31
N TYR A 19 -29.22 -20.63 22.01
CA TYR A 19 -30.50 -20.59 21.30
C TYR A 19 -30.60 -21.73 20.30
N ARG A 20 -31.81 -22.30 20.17
CA ARG A 20 -32.15 -23.34 19.18
C ARG A 20 -33.27 -22.89 18.25
N THR A 21 -33.43 -21.58 18.11
CA THR A 21 -34.56 -20.93 17.41
C THR A 21 -34.16 -20.48 16.01
N VAL A 22 -33.49 -21.36 15.26
CA VAL A 22 -33.16 -21.12 13.85
C VAL A 22 -34.44 -21.19 13.04
N THR A 23 -34.81 -20.10 12.37
CA THR A 23 -36.02 -20.02 11.54
C THR A 23 -35.76 -20.41 10.10
N GLY A 24 -34.62 -20.00 9.55
CA GLY A 24 -34.26 -20.28 8.17
C GLY A 24 -32.80 -20.06 7.86
N VAL A 25 -32.36 -20.67 6.76
CA VAL A 25 -31.01 -20.57 6.21
C VAL A 25 -31.15 -20.11 4.75
N ALA A 26 -30.46 -19.04 4.38
CA ALA A 26 -30.48 -18.47 3.04
C ALA A 26 -29.06 -18.12 2.59
N GLY A 27 -28.54 -18.86 1.62
CA GLY A 27 -27.14 -18.69 1.18
C GLY A 27 -26.17 -18.79 2.37
N PRO A 28 -25.28 -17.81 2.60
CA PRO A 28 -24.36 -17.79 3.74
C PRO A 28 -24.97 -17.28 5.06
N LEU A 29 -26.28 -16.97 5.08
CA LEU A 29 -26.97 -16.35 6.20
C LEU A 29 -27.83 -17.35 6.97
N VAL A 30 -27.84 -17.21 8.29
CA VAL A 30 -28.69 -17.95 9.24
C VAL A 30 -29.55 -16.94 9.98
N ILE A 31 -30.87 -17.14 9.94
CA ILE A 31 -31.84 -16.26 10.57
C ILE A 31 -32.30 -16.90 11.88
N LEU A 32 -32.25 -16.13 12.95
CA LEU A 32 -32.67 -16.50 14.29
C LEU A 32 -33.85 -15.64 14.72
N ASP A 33 -34.75 -16.24 15.51
CA ASP A 33 -35.90 -15.56 16.11
C ASP A 33 -35.91 -15.75 17.63
N ARG A 34 -36.57 -14.84 18.36
CA ARG A 34 -36.68 -14.84 19.83
C ARG A 34 -35.33 -14.78 20.56
N VAL A 35 -34.35 -14.10 19.99
CA VAL A 35 -33.06 -13.87 20.66
C VAL A 35 -33.17 -12.57 21.48
N LYS A 36 -32.44 -12.49 22.61
CA LYS A 36 -32.50 -11.33 23.52
C LYS A 36 -31.09 -10.78 23.77
N GLY A 37 -30.94 -9.46 23.68
CA GLY A 37 -29.69 -8.78 24.04
C GLY A 37 -28.59 -8.87 22.98
N GLN A 38 -28.96 -9.05 21.72
CA GLN A 38 -28.05 -9.16 20.59
C GLN A 38 -27.35 -7.82 20.34
N LYS A 39 -26.04 -7.88 20.08
CA LYS A 39 -25.26 -6.72 19.66
C LYS A 39 -24.91 -6.82 18.17
N PHE A 40 -24.76 -5.67 17.53
CA PHE A 40 -24.25 -5.60 16.17
C PHE A 40 -22.79 -6.07 16.13
N GLN A 41 -22.40 -6.82 15.09
CA GLN A 41 -21.06 -7.40 14.91
C GLN A 41 -20.60 -8.38 16.01
N GLU A 42 -21.52 -8.87 16.84
CA GLU A 42 -21.25 -9.88 17.85
C GLU A 42 -20.86 -11.22 17.22
N ILE A 43 -19.92 -11.92 17.84
CA ILE A 43 -19.54 -13.28 17.42
C ILE A 43 -20.48 -14.30 18.04
N VAL A 44 -20.85 -15.29 17.21
CA VAL A 44 -21.64 -16.44 17.63
C VAL A 44 -20.92 -17.74 17.29
N ASN A 45 -21.06 -18.73 18.16
CA ASN A 45 -20.58 -20.08 17.94
C ASN A 45 -21.77 -20.96 17.58
N LEU A 46 -21.75 -21.54 16.39
CA LEU A 46 -22.77 -22.47 15.92
C LEU A 46 -22.29 -23.90 16.17
N ARG A 47 -23.07 -24.68 16.90
CA ARG A 47 -22.89 -26.13 17.05
C ARG A 47 -23.91 -26.83 16.16
N LEU A 48 -23.43 -27.51 15.12
CA LEU A 48 -24.27 -28.29 14.22
C LEU A 48 -24.70 -29.61 14.88
N GLY A 49 -25.70 -30.28 14.29
CA GLY A 49 -26.21 -31.57 14.77
C GLY A 49 -25.20 -32.71 14.69
N ASP A 50 -24.18 -32.60 13.84
CA ASP A 50 -23.04 -33.52 13.76
C ASP A 50 -21.98 -33.29 14.85
N GLY A 51 -22.13 -32.21 15.63
CA GLY A 51 -21.18 -31.78 16.66
C GLY A 51 -20.05 -30.89 16.14
N SER A 52 -20.01 -30.57 14.84
CA SER A 52 -19.06 -29.61 14.30
C SER A 52 -19.38 -28.19 14.80
N MET A 53 -18.33 -27.42 15.06
CA MET A 53 -18.42 -26.03 15.50
C MET A 53 -18.07 -25.11 14.34
N ARG A 54 -18.90 -24.09 14.11
CA ARG A 54 -18.68 -23.02 13.14
C ARG A 54 -18.76 -21.67 13.84
N ARG A 55 -18.11 -20.66 13.29
CA ARG A 55 -18.20 -19.29 13.78
C ARG A 55 -19.06 -18.45 12.86
N GLY A 56 -19.76 -17.49 13.46
CA GLY A 56 -20.52 -16.51 12.70
C GLY A 56 -20.45 -15.14 13.33
N GLN A 57 -20.89 -14.15 12.56
CA GLN A 57 -20.99 -12.77 12.99
C GLN A 57 -22.43 -12.28 12.79
N VAL A 58 -22.96 -11.59 13.80
CA VAL A 58 -24.25 -10.91 13.71
C VAL A 58 -24.12 -9.70 12.78
N LEU A 59 -24.94 -9.68 11.73
CA LEU A 59 -24.96 -8.61 10.74
C LEU A 59 -26.07 -7.61 10.98
N GLU A 60 -27.26 -8.09 11.33
CA GLU A 60 -28.42 -7.25 11.51
C GLU A 60 -29.23 -7.76 12.70
N VAL A 61 -29.80 -6.81 13.44
CA VAL A 61 -30.68 -7.07 14.57
C VAL A 61 -31.92 -6.21 14.38
N ASP A 62 -33.08 -6.86 14.33
CA ASP A 62 -34.38 -6.19 14.27
C ASP A 62 -35.32 -6.79 15.34
N GLY A 63 -35.49 -6.05 16.44
CA GLY A 63 -36.27 -6.49 17.59
C GLY A 63 -35.73 -7.80 18.19
N GLU A 64 -36.50 -8.89 18.03
CA GLU A 64 -36.12 -10.23 18.51
C GLU A 64 -35.46 -11.10 17.44
N ARG A 65 -35.30 -10.59 16.22
CA ARG A 65 -34.69 -11.30 15.09
C ARG A 65 -33.23 -10.88 14.94
N ALA A 66 -32.38 -11.86 14.62
CA ALA A 66 -30.99 -11.63 14.32
C ALA A 66 -30.58 -12.37 13.04
N VAL A 67 -29.85 -11.69 12.17
CA VAL A 67 -29.26 -12.27 10.96
C VAL A 67 -27.79 -12.49 11.23
N VAL A 68 -27.38 -13.76 11.17
CA VAL A 68 -26.00 -14.19 11.41
C VAL A 68 -25.40 -14.65 10.09
N GLN A 69 -24.18 -14.23 9.81
CA GLN A 69 -23.37 -14.75 8.71
C GLN A 69 -22.38 -15.77 9.22
N VAL A 70 -22.38 -16.98 8.65
CA VAL A 70 -21.50 -18.08 9.07
C VAL A 70 -20.23 -18.09 8.23
N PHE A 71 -19.06 -18.09 8.87
CA PHE A 71 -17.77 -17.98 8.20
C PHE A 71 -17.46 -19.20 7.34
N GLU A 72 -17.67 -20.40 7.85
CA GLU A 72 -17.36 -21.67 7.18
C GLU A 72 -18.46 -22.14 6.21
N GLY A 73 -19.48 -21.31 5.97
CA GLY A 73 -20.63 -21.63 5.13
C GLY A 73 -21.76 -22.32 5.89
N THR A 74 -22.88 -22.56 5.20
CA THR A 74 -24.14 -23.04 5.79
C THR A 74 -24.45 -24.50 5.47
N ASP A 75 -23.53 -25.20 4.80
CA ASP A 75 -23.72 -26.60 4.40
C ASP A 75 -23.94 -27.50 5.61
N GLY A 76 -25.06 -28.24 5.64
CA GLY A 76 -25.37 -29.17 6.73
C GLY A 76 -25.93 -28.52 8.01
N ILE A 77 -26.26 -27.22 7.98
CA ILE A 77 -26.99 -26.59 9.08
C ILE A 77 -28.46 -27.04 9.05
N ASP A 78 -28.93 -27.63 10.15
CA ASP A 78 -30.32 -28.01 10.36
C ASP A 78 -31.04 -27.01 11.27
N ASN A 79 -32.35 -26.85 11.11
CA ASN A 79 -33.14 -25.92 11.92
C ASN A 79 -33.46 -26.46 13.33
N LYS A 80 -33.48 -27.80 13.51
CA LYS A 80 -33.91 -28.41 14.78
C LYS A 80 -32.75 -28.77 15.71
N HIS A 81 -31.66 -29.29 15.14
CA HIS A 81 -30.54 -29.83 15.92
C HIS A 81 -29.37 -28.86 16.07
N THR A 82 -29.36 -27.75 15.33
CA THR A 82 -28.31 -26.73 15.47
C THR A 82 -28.60 -25.85 16.68
N SER A 83 -27.57 -25.60 17.49
CA SER A 83 -27.61 -24.60 18.55
C SER A 83 -26.60 -23.50 18.32
N ILE A 84 -26.95 -22.29 18.73
CA ILE A 84 -26.14 -21.09 18.51
C ILE A 84 -25.93 -20.42 19.85
N GLU A 85 -24.67 -20.27 20.23
CA GLU A 85 -24.21 -19.62 21.45
C GLU A 85 -23.73 -18.20 21.12
N PHE A 86 -24.31 -17.21 21.79
CA PHE A 86 -23.95 -15.80 21.64
C PHE A 86 -22.86 -15.44 22.64
N THR A 87 -21.75 -14.86 22.16
CA THR A 87 -20.57 -14.59 23.00
C THR A 87 -20.65 -13.28 23.77
N GLY A 88 -21.55 -12.36 23.41
CA GLY A 88 -21.69 -11.02 24.00
C GLY A 88 -20.64 -10.02 23.53
N GLU A 89 -19.62 -10.46 22.79
CA GLU A 89 -18.47 -9.67 22.38
C GLU A 89 -18.31 -9.60 20.85
N VAL A 90 -17.66 -8.53 20.39
CA VAL A 90 -17.21 -8.40 18.99
C VAL A 90 -16.01 -9.31 18.72
N LEU A 91 -15.66 -9.49 17.45
CA LEU A 91 -14.52 -10.31 17.06
C LEU A 91 -13.20 -9.71 17.56
N LYS A 92 -12.60 -10.37 18.55
CA LYS A 92 -11.28 -10.03 19.08
C LYS A 92 -10.24 -11.04 18.64
N THR A 93 -9.07 -10.57 18.21
CA THR A 93 -7.92 -11.41 17.90
C THR A 93 -6.99 -11.50 19.11
N PRO A 94 -6.53 -12.71 19.48
CA PRO A 94 -5.44 -12.86 20.43
C PRO A 94 -4.14 -12.35 19.80
N VAL A 95 -3.53 -11.33 20.38
CA VAL A 95 -2.24 -10.79 19.92
C VAL A 95 -1.13 -11.12 20.91
N SER A 96 0.05 -11.43 20.38
CA SER A 96 1.26 -11.70 21.15
C SER A 96 2.49 -11.49 20.27
N LEU A 97 3.62 -11.14 20.88
CA LEU A 97 4.92 -11.11 20.20
C LEU A 97 5.36 -12.48 19.65
N ASP A 98 4.86 -13.57 20.25
CA ASP A 98 5.14 -14.95 19.83
C ASP A 98 4.50 -15.34 18.48
N MET A 99 3.75 -14.42 17.87
CA MET A 99 3.19 -14.58 16.52
C MET A 99 4.21 -14.31 15.41
N LEU A 100 5.35 -13.70 15.71
CA LEU A 100 6.47 -13.57 14.78
C LEU A 100 7.09 -14.95 14.53
N GLY A 101 7.34 -15.30 13.26
CA GLY A 101 7.82 -16.64 12.89
C GLY A 101 6.72 -17.68 12.65
N ARG A 102 5.45 -17.31 12.83
CA ARG A 102 4.32 -18.25 12.77
C ARG A 102 3.43 -18.04 11.56
N ILE A 103 2.72 -19.10 11.21
CA ILE A 103 1.78 -19.14 10.08
C ILE A 103 0.36 -19.43 10.61
N PHE A 104 -0.57 -18.57 10.23
CA PHE A 104 -1.98 -18.62 10.58
C PHE A 104 -2.87 -18.75 9.35
N ASN A 105 -4.08 -19.27 9.52
CA ASN A 105 -5.13 -19.20 8.51
C ASN A 105 -5.83 -17.83 8.50
N GLY A 106 -6.76 -17.64 7.58
CA GLY A 106 -7.57 -16.41 7.48
C GLY A 106 -8.41 -16.08 8.71
N SER A 107 -8.66 -17.07 9.56
CA SER A 107 -9.41 -16.92 10.81
C SER A 107 -8.54 -16.82 12.08
N GLY A 108 -7.21 -16.70 11.93
CA GLY A 108 -6.25 -16.51 13.03
C GLY A 108 -5.87 -17.79 13.79
N GLN A 109 -6.20 -18.97 13.27
CA GLN A 109 -5.77 -20.25 13.84
C GLN A 109 -4.42 -20.68 13.26
N PRO A 110 -3.51 -21.26 14.07
CA PRO A 110 -2.20 -21.67 13.60
C PRO A 110 -2.28 -22.86 12.63
N ILE A 111 -1.56 -22.79 11.51
CA ILE A 111 -1.45 -23.86 10.51
C ILE A 111 -0.04 -24.47 10.46
N ASP A 112 0.85 -24.01 11.33
CA ASP A 112 2.24 -24.46 11.47
C ASP A 112 2.39 -25.74 12.32
N ASN A 113 1.29 -26.39 12.71
CA ASN A 113 1.23 -27.46 13.72
C ASN A 113 1.81 -27.06 15.08
N GLY A 114 1.99 -25.76 15.33
CA GLY A 114 2.40 -25.23 16.62
C GLY A 114 1.22 -25.18 17.60
N PRO A 115 1.51 -24.97 18.91
CA PRO A 115 0.46 -24.80 19.91
C PRO A 115 -0.38 -23.53 19.64
N PRO A 116 -1.60 -23.43 20.20
CA PRO A 116 -2.35 -22.18 20.23
C PRO A 116 -1.52 -21.04 20.83
N ILE A 117 -1.73 -19.82 20.32
CA ILE A 117 -1.03 -18.63 20.84
C ILE A 117 -1.50 -18.34 22.27
N LEU A 118 -0.55 -18.06 23.16
CA LEU A 118 -0.84 -17.45 24.45
C LEU A 118 -0.96 -15.94 24.25
N ALA A 119 -2.19 -15.42 24.35
CA ALA A 119 -2.48 -14.01 24.10
C ALA A 119 -1.94 -13.14 25.24
N GLU A 120 -1.25 -12.05 24.89
CA GLU A 120 -0.90 -10.98 25.82
C GLU A 120 -2.08 -10.02 25.98
N ALA A 121 -2.81 -9.79 24.89
CA ALA A 121 -4.03 -8.99 24.86
C ALA A 121 -5.02 -9.53 23.82
N PHE A 122 -6.30 -9.20 24.01
CA PHE A 122 -7.35 -9.41 23.02
C PHE A 122 -7.76 -8.06 22.45
N LEU A 123 -7.50 -7.86 21.16
CA LEU A 123 -7.79 -6.60 20.46
C LEU A 123 -8.90 -6.79 19.43
N ASP A 124 -9.77 -5.81 19.28
CA ASP A 124 -10.81 -5.80 18.24
C ASP A 124 -10.17 -5.70 16.86
N ILE A 125 -10.62 -6.55 15.93
CA ILE A 125 -10.12 -6.59 14.55
C ILE A 125 -10.45 -5.33 13.76
N SER A 126 -11.55 -4.64 14.12
CA SER A 126 -12.01 -3.42 13.45
C SER A 126 -11.00 -2.29 13.61
N GLY A 127 -10.17 -2.36 14.65
CA GLY A 127 -9.19 -1.34 15.00
C GLY A 127 -9.85 -0.06 15.50
N ALA A 128 -9.01 0.91 15.88
CA ALA A 128 -9.46 2.24 16.26
C ALA A 128 -9.03 3.26 15.21
N SER A 129 -9.86 4.28 14.99
CA SER A 129 -9.47 5.41 14.15
C SER A 129 -8.37 6.21 14.84
N ILE A 130 -7.27 6.48 14.13
CA ILE A 130 -6.16 7.28 14.65
C ILE A 130 -6.56 8.75 14.60
N ASN A 131 -6.38 9.47 15.71
CA ASN A 131 -6.64 10.91 15.77
C ASN A 131 -5.72 11.67 14.78
N PRO A 132 -6.27 12.45 13.83
CA PRO A 132 -5.47 13.17 12.85
C PRO A 132 -4.44 14.14 13.45
N SER A 133 -4.72 14.74 14.62
CA SER A 133 -3.77 15.67 15.25
C SER A 133 -2.55 14.97 15.85
N GLU A 134 -2.66 13.68 16.15
CA GLU A 134 -1.58 12.87 16.72
C GLU A 134 -0.79 12.13 15.63
N ARG A 135 -1.16 12.29 14.35
CA ARG A 135 -0.43 11.67 13.23
C ARG A 135 0.83 12.48 12.94
N THR A 136 1.96 11.80 12.94
CA THR A 136 3.23 12.39 12.49
C THR A 136 3.40 12.18 10.99
N TYR A 137 3.84 13.21 10.28
CA TYR A 137 4.05 13.16 8.84
C TYR A 137 5.25 12.24 8.47
N PRO A 138 5.12 11.34 7.49
CA PRO A 138 6.22 10.49 7.03
C PRO A 138 7.32 11.24 6.27
N GLU A 139 8.55 11.16 6.76
CA GLU A 139 9.72 11.79 6.13
C GLU A 139 10.85 10.80 5.78
N GLU A 140 10.95 9.67 6.48
CA GLU A 140 12.06 8.73 6.28
C GLU A 140 11.79 7.79 5.10
N MET A 141 12.76 7.66 4.19
CA MET A 141 12.65 6.79 3.01
C MET A 141 12.91 5.32 3.37
N ILE A 142 12.07 4.43 2.84
CA ILE A 142 12.33 3.00 2.79
C ILE A 142 13.06 2.69 1.48
N GLN A 143 14.18 2.00 1.61
CA GLN A 143 14.90 1.43 0.48
C GLN A 143 14.36 0.05 0.18
N THR A 144 13.81 -0.13 -1.01
CA THR A 144 13.27 -1.42 -1.46
C THR A 144 14.27 -2.26 -2.23
N GLY A 145 15.39 -1.66 -2.65
CA GLY A 145 16.41 -2.32 -3.46
C GLY A 145 16.06 -2.35 -4.96
N ILE A 146 14.85 -1.93 -5.35
CA ILE A 146 14.40 -1.85 -6.73
C ILE A 146 14.61 -0.43 -7.26
N SER A 147 15.49 -0.26 -8.26
CA SER A 147 15.86 1.06 -8.78
C SER A 147 14.66 1.89 -9.28
N THR A 148 13.71 1.24 -9.94
CA THR A 148 12.50 1.90 -10.46
C THR A 148 11.60 2.44 -9.36
N ILE A 149 11.50 1.74 -8.21
CA ILE A 149 10.71 2.19 -7.06
C ILE A 149 11.51 3.25 -6.31
N ASP A 150 12.75 2.96 -5.96
CA ASP A 150 13.55 3.82 -5.08
C ASP A 150 13.86 5.19 -5.69
N VAL A 151 14.16 5.27 -7.00
CA VAL A 151 14.49 6.55 -7.66
C VAL A 151 13.25 7.29 -8.16
N MET A 152 12.32 6.59 -8.84
CA MET A 152 11.20 7.25 -9.52
C MET A 152 9.99 7.44 -8.60
N ASN A 153 9.71 6.49 -7.71
CA ASN A 153 8.51 6.44 -6.89
C ASN A 153 8.86 6.09 -5.43
N SER A 154 9.78 6.85 -4.83
CA SER A 154 10.32 6.55 -3.50
C SER A 154 9.20 6.40 -2.46
N ILE A 155 9.35 5.42 -1.58
CA ILE A 155 8.36 5.08 -0.55
C ILE A 155 8.81 5.66 0.80
N ALA A 156 7.92 6.41 1.46
CA ALA A 156 8.14 6.90 2.81
C ALA A 156 7.68 5.87 3.86
N ARG A 157 8.30 5.88 5.03
CA ARG A 157 7.94 4.99 6.14
C ARG A 157 6.63 5.45 6.80
N GLY A 158 5.62 4.60 6.75
CA GLY A 158 4.26 4.95 7.14
C GLY A 158 3.34 5.24 5.95
N GLN A 159 3.85 5.20 4.72
CA GLN A 159 3.08 5.40 3.50
C GLN A 159 2.21 4.19 3.17
N LYS A 160 1.09 4.45 2.51
CA LYS A 160 0.24 3.44 1.86
C LYS A 160 0.38 3.52 0.34
N ILE A 161 1.06 2.53 -0.26
CA ILE A 161 1.34 2.50 -1.70
C ILE A 161 0.98 1.13 -2.31
N PRO A 162 -0.05 1.04 -3.16
CA PRO A 162 -0.47 -0.21 -3.78
C PRO A 162 0.41 -0.62 -4.96
N LEU A 163 0.48 -1.93 -5.22
CA LEU A 163 0.96 -2.50 -6.47
C LEU A 163 -0.24 -2.88 -7.35
N PHE A 164 -0.39 -2.18 -8.48
CA PHE A 164 -1.39 -2.49 -9.50
C PHE A 164 -0.79 -3.47 -10.48
N SER A 165 -1.30 -4.70 -10.47
CA SER A 165 -0.87 -5.76 -11.37
C SER A 165 -2.04 -6.29 -12.19
N ALA A 166 -1.76 -7.32 -12.97
CA ALA A 166 -2.75 -8.06 -13.73
C ALA A 166 -2.52 -9.56 -13.63
N ALA A 167 -3.52 -10.34 -14.04
CA ALA A 167 -3.43 -11.79 -14.08
C ALA A 167 -2.25 -12.24 -14.97
N GLY A 168 -1.38 -13.09 -14.41
CA GLY A 168 -0.19 -13.62 -15.08
C GLY A 168 1.06 -12.73 -15.05
N LEU A 169 1.03 -11.57 -14.37
CA LEU A 169 2.22 -10.75 -14.15
C LEU A 169 2.95 -11.14 -12.84
N PRO A 170 4.27 -10.91 -12.74
CA PRO A 170 5.09 -11.35 -11.61
C PRO A 170 4.99 -10.43 -10.38
N HIS A 171 3.79 -10.05 -9.94
CA HIS A 171 3.61 -9.20 -8.75
C HIS A 171 4.04 -9.90 -7.46
N ASN A 172 3.86 -11.23 -7.37
CA ASN A 172 4.27 -12.00 -6.20
C ASN A 172 5.78 -12.01 -6.03
N GLU A 173 6.53 -12.13 -7.13
CA GLU A 173 7.99 -12.09 -7.12
C GLU A 173 8.53 -10.73 -6.71
N ILE A 174 7.92 -9.64 -7.21
CA ILE A 174 8.26 -8.28 -6.83
C ILE A 174 7.96 -8.04 -5.36
N ALA A 175 6.81 -8.51 -4.86
CA ALA A 175 6.45 -8.40 -3.45
C ALA A 175 7.43 -9.14 -2.54
N ALA A 176 7.78 -10.38 -2.92
CA ALA A 176 8.80 -11.15 -2.23
C ALA A 176 10.17 -10.45 -2.27
N GLN A 177 10.54 -9.86 -3.40
CA GLN A 177 11.76 -9.05 -3.52
C GLN A 177 11.74 -7.87 -2.54
N ILE A 178 10.65 -7.10 -2.49
CA ILE A 178 10.49 -5.99 -1.55
C ILE A 178 10.61 -6.49 -0.10
N CYS A 179 9.99 -7.62 0.25
CA CYS A 179 10.13 -8.19 1.60
C CYS A 179 11.57 -8.50 1.98
N ARG A 180 12.34 -9.08 1.06
CA ARG A 180 13.73 -9.50 1.31
C ARG A 180 14.67 -8.30 1.45
N GLN A 181 14.40 -7.26 0.68
CA GLN A 181 15.31 -6.14 0.47
C GLN A 181 14.91 -4.88 1.23
N ALA A 182 13.70 -4.84 1.81
CA ALA A 182 13.21 -3.71 2.58
C ALA A 182 14.14 -3.39 3.75
N GLY A 183 14.70 -2.18 3.72
CA GLY A 183 15.53 -1.63 4.78
C GLY A 183 15.40 -0.11 4.84
N LEU A 184 15.99 0.49 5.86
CA LEU A 184 16.18 1.93 5.92
C LEU A 184 17.38 2.33 5.05
N VAL A 185 17.32 3.53 4.46
CA VAL A 185 18.45 4.09 3.73
C VAL A 185 19.62 4.28 4.70
N LYS A 186 20.74 3.62 4.44
CA LYS A 186 21.96 3.77 5.24
C LYS A 186 22.63 5.08 4.85
N GLN A 187 22.60 6.06 5.75
CA GLN A 187 23.35 7.30 5.54
C GLN A 187 24.85 6.98 5.47
N LEU A 188 25.48 7.39 4.37
CA LEU A 188 26.93 7.29 4.17
C LEU A 188 27.51 8.71 4.28
N ASP A 189 28.42 8.91 5.22
CA ASP A 189 29.33 10.06 5.27
C ASP A 189 30.03 10.24 3.91
N PRO A 190 30.46 11.46 3.56
CA PRO A 190 31.31 11.73 2.39
C PRO A 190 32.67 10.99 2.39
N LYS A 191 33.00 10.22 3.44
CA LYS A 191 34.17 9.32 3.52
C LYS A 191 33.82 7.82 3.48
N GLY A 192 32.57 7.45 3.17
CA GLY A 192 32.12 6.06 3.09
C GLY A 192 32.03 5.36 4.45
N LYS A 193 31.79 6.11 5.52
CA LYS A 193 31.47 5.58 6.86
C LYS A 193 30.03 5.97 7.22
N PRO A 194 29.29 5.21 8.02
CA PRO A 194 27.99 5.66 8.50
C PRO A 194 28.16 6.86 9.46
N GLU A 195 27.45 7.96 9.20
CA GLU A 195 27.53 9.24 9.92
C GLU A 195 26.83 9.13 11.28
N ASP A 196 27.56 9.44 12.36
CA ASP A 196 27.13 9.75 13.74
C ASP A 196 25.96 8.98 14.37
N GLY A 197 26.02 7.65 14.30
CA GLY A 197 25.48 6.74 15.30
C GLY A 197 26.48 5.60 15.45
N THR A 198 26.74 5.09 16.66
CA THR A 198 27.61 3.91 16.77
C THR A 198 27.09 2.84 15.81
N ALA A 199 27.96 2.12 15.09
CA ALA A 199 27.52 1.07 14.15
C ALA A 199 26.62 0.00 14.82
N ALA A 200 26.52 0.01 16.16
CA ALA A 200 25.60 -0.76 16.97
C ALA A 200 24.16 -0.20 17.03
N ASP A 201 23.92 1.11 16.85
CA ASP A 201 22.60 1.73 16.92
C ASP A 201 21.85 1.65 15.58
N ALA A 202 22.54 1.79 14.44
CA ALA A 202 21.96 1.49 13.11
C ALA A 202 21.64 0.00 12.95
N ALA A 203 22.46 -0.89 13.52
CA ALA A 203 22.17 -2.33 13.57
C ALA A 203 20.97 -2.66 14.49
N ARG A 204 20.72 -1.85 15.53
CA ARG A 204 19.54 -2.00 16.40
C ARG A 204 18.24 -1.56 15.74
N GLU A 205 18.28 -0.60 14.81
CA GLU A 205 17.10 -0.18 14.04
C GLU A 205 16.74 -1.20 12.94
N ASP A 206 17.73 -1.80 12.26
CA ASP A 206 17.52 -2.91 11.32
C ASP A 206 16.92 -4.16 12.00
N ASP A 207 17.20 -4.38 13.30
CA ASP A 207 16.65 -5.49 14.09
C ASP A 207 15.20 -5.27 14.56
N ASN A 208 14.64 -4.07 14.36
CA ASN A 208 13.29 -3.75 14.79
C ASN A 208 12.26 -3.77 13.66
N PHE A 209 12.63 -4.30 12.49
CA PHE A 209 11.74 -4.48 11.34
C PHE A 209 10.97 -5.80 11.45
N ALA A 210 9.65 -5.73 11.29
CA ALA A 210 8.76 -6.89 11.25
C ALA A 210 7.90 -6.84 9.99
N ILE A 211 7.59 -8.01 9.43
CA ILE A 211 6.76 -8.12 8.23
C ILE A 211 5.47 -8.84 8.61
N VAL A 212 4.34 -8.25 8.27
CA VAL A 212 3.04 -8.92 8.38
C VAL A 212 2.52 -9.15 6.96
N PHE A 213 2.40 -10.41 6.58
CA PHE A 213 1.96 -10.79 5.26
C PHE A 213 0.58 -11.43 5.33
N ALA A 214 -0.37 -10.91 4.58
CA ALA A 214 -1.72 -11.43 4.51
C ALA A 214 -2.05 -11.84 3.06
N ALA A 215 -2.34 -13.12 2.88
CA ALA A 215 -2.79 -13.71 1.63
C ALA A 215 -4.29 -14.02 1.70
N MET A 216 -5.05 -13.61 0.69
CA MET A 216 -6.51 -13.71 0.61
C MET A 216 -6.87 -14.30 -0.75
N GLY A 217 -7.53 -15.46 -0.74
CA GLY A 217 -7.96 -16.13 -1.97
C GLY A 217 -6.81 -16.55 -2.89
N VAL A 218 -5.61 -16.79 -2.35
CA VAL A 218 -4.45 -17.16 -3.19
C VAL A 218 -4.44 -18.64 -3.54
N ASN A 219 -3.85 -18.96 -4.69
CA ASN A 219 -3.61 -20.35 -5.07
C ASN A 219 -2.59 -21.01 -4.15
N MET A 220 -2.67 -22.33 -4.04
CA MET A 220 -1.72 -23.12 -3.26
C MET A 220 -0.27 -22.93 -3.73
N GLU A 221 -0.04 -22.79 -5.04
CA GLU A 221 1.28 -22.52 -5.61
C GLU A 221 1.85 -21.18 -5.12
N THR A 222 1.04 -20.12 -5.14
CA THR A 222 1.43 -18.79 -4.63
C THR A 222 1.73 -18.84 -3.13
N ALA A 223 0.89 -19.52 -2.34
CA ALA A 223 1.13 -19.68 -0.90
C ALA A 223 2.44 -20.44 -0.61
N GLN A 224 2.71 -21.52 -1.37
CA GLN A 224 3.96 -22.26 -1.26
C GLN A 224 5.18 -21.45 -1.71
N PHE A 225 5.03 -20.62 -2.75
CA PHE A 225 6.08 -19.73 -3.22
C PHE A 225 6.52 -18.77 -2.10
N PHE A 226 5.58 -18.06 -1.48
CA PHE A 226 5.92 -17.16 -0.36
C PHE A 226 6.50 -17.90 0.83
N LYS A 227 5.95 -19.06 1.19
CA LYS A 227 6.46 -19.86 2.30
C LYS A 227 7.91 -20.29 2.06
N ARG A 228 8.23 -20.82 0.87
CA ARG A 228 9.60 -21.23 0.52
C ARG A 228 10.54 -20.04 0.49
N ASP A 229 10.11 -18.91 -0.08
CA ASP A 229 10.95 -17.72 -0.14
C ASP A 229 11.29 -17.21 1.28
N PHE A 230 10.33 -17.15 2.20
CA PHE A 230 10.60 -16.71 3.57
C PHE A 230 11.45 -17.71 4.37
N GLU A 231 11.33 -19.01 4.08
CA GLU A 231 12.16 -20.07 4.67
C GLU A 231 13.61 -20.02 4.15
N GLU A 232 13.81 -19.87 2.84
CA GLU A 232 15.13 -19.86 2.20
C GLU A 232 15.97 -18.65 2.59
N ASN A 233 15.34 -17.49 2.74
CA ASN A 233 16.03 -16.25 3.09
C ASN A 233 16.28 -16.08 4.60
N GLY A 234 15.76 -16.98 5.44
CA GLY A 234 15.87 -16.88 6.90
C GLY A 234 15.07 -15.73 7.52
N SER A 235 14.25 -15.02 6.72
CA SER A 235 13.40 -13.92 7.19
C SER A 235 12.19 -14.40 7.98
N MET A 236 11.90 -15.70 7.99
CA MET A 236 10.74 -16.28 8.67
C MET A 236 10.60 -15.80 10.12
N GLU A 237 11.69 -15.73 10.90
CA GLU A 237 11.68 -15.29 12.31
C GLU A 237 11.09 -13.87 12.50
N ARG A 238 11.13 -13.03 11.45
CA ARG A 238 10.64 -11.64 11.45
C ARG A 238 9.27 -11.49 10.78
N VAL A 239 8.72 -12.56 10.21
CA VAL A 239 7.50 -12.53 9.41
C VAL A 239 6.36 -13.23 10.17
N THR A 240 5.18 -12.61 10.18
CA THR A 240 3.92 -13.26 10.54
C THR A 240 3.10 -13.46 9.27
N LEU A 241 2.73 -14.70 8.96
CA LEU A 241 1.98 -15.06 7.76
C LEU A 241 0.53 -15.38 8.10
N PHE A 242 -0.40 -14.69 7.46
CA PHE A 242 -1.82 -15.06 7.41
C PHE A 242 -2.13 -15.56 6.00
N LEU A 243 -2.49 -16.83 5.87
CA LEU A 243 -2.77 -17.46 4.59
C LEU A 243 -4.23 -17.90 4.55
N ASN A 244 -5.02 -17.25 3.68
CA ASN A 244 -6.32 -17.72 3.24
C ASN A 244 -6.21 -18.17 1.78
N LEU A 245 -6.43 -19.45 1.57
CA LEU A 245 -6.32 -20.09 0.26
C LEU A 245 -7.62 -19.91 -0.54
N ALA A 246 -7.56 -20.16 -1.84
CA ALA A 246 -8.74 -20.09 -2.71
C ALA A 246 -9.85 -21.11 -2.35
N ASN A 247 -9.49 -22.23 -1.73
CA ASN A 247 -10.43 -23.26 -1.25
C ASN A 247 -11.05 -22.92 0.12
N ASP A 248 -10.50 -21.93 0.83
CA ASP A 248 -11.03 -21.51 2.12
C ASP A 248 -12.25 -20.59 1.90
N PRO A 249 -13.16 -20.48 2.89
CA PRO A 249 -14.39 -19.72 2.76
C PRO A 249 -14.14 -18.24 2.42
N THR A 250 -15.04 -17.66 1.61
CA THR A 250 -14.89 -16.28 1.13
C THR A 250 -15.03 -15.24 2.25
N ILE A 251 -15.76 -15.55 3.31
CA ILE A 251 -15.94 -14.64 4.45
C ILE A 251 -14.66 -14.51 5.28
N GLU A 252 -13.82 -15.55 5.34
CA GLU A 252 -12.50 -15.44 5.99
C GLU A 252 -11.63 -14.36 5.32
N ARG A 253 -11.79 -14.14 4.01
CA ARG A 253 -11.07 -13.09 3.26
C ARG A 253 -11.41 -11.70 3.78
N ILE A 254 -12.63 -11.49 4.27
CA ILE A 254 -13.09 -10.19 4.80
C ILE A 254 -12.40 -9.88 6.14
N ILE A 255 -12.21 -10.89 6.98
CA ILE A 255 -11.59 -10.72 8.31
C ILE A 255 -10.05 -10.80 8.27
N THR A 256 -9.46 -11.53 7.32
CA THR A 256 -8.01 -11.72 7.17
C THR A 256 -7.20 -10.41 7.20
N PRO A 257 -7.50 -9.36 6.40
CA PRO A 257 -6.71 -8.13 6.42
C PRO A 257 -6.89 -7.36 7.73
N ARG A 258 -8.06 -7.48 8.38
CA ARG A 258 -8.34 -6.85 9.68
C ARG A 258 -7.52 -7.50 10.80
N ILE A 259 -7.41 -8.83 10.79
CA ILE A 259 -6.55 -9.58 11.73
C ILE A 259 -5.08 -9.21 11.51
N ALA A 260 -4.64 -9.17 10.25
CA ALA A 260 -3.27 -8.79 9.90
C ALA A 260 -2.92 -7.37 10.37
N LEU A 261 -3.80 -6.39 10.10
CA LEU A 261 -3.59 -5.01 10.52
C LEU A 261 -3.65 -4.83 12.04
N THR A 262 -4.49 -5.57 12.74
CA THR A 262 -4.55 -5.51 14.21
C THR A 262 -3.26 -6.06 14.83
N THR A 263 -2.71 -7.12 14.23
CA THR A 263 -1.39 -7.65 14.61
C THR A 263 -0.28 -6.63 14.31
N ALA A 264 -0.34 -5.97 13.15
CA ALA A 264 0.61 -4.92 12.77
C ALA A 264 0.55 -3.70 13.71
N GLU A 265 -0.64 -3.26 14.10
CA GLU A 265 -0.84 -2.18 15.07
C GLU A 265 -0.30 -2.53 16.44
N TYR A 266 -0.48 -3.77 16.89
CA TYR A 266 0.11 -4.25 18.12
C TYR A 266 1.64 -4.16 18.08
N TYR A 267 2.26 -4.68 17.02
CA TYR A 267 3.72 -4.62 16.85
C TYR A 267 4.24 -3.19 16.76
N ALA A 268 3.57 -2.31 16.00
CA ALA A 268 4.03 -0.95 15.80
C ALA A 268 3.81 -0.06 17.02
N TYR A 269 2.59 -0.06 17.57
CA TYR A 269 2.20 0.93 18.56
C TYR A 269 2.41 0.47 19.99
N THR A 270 2.41 -0.83 20.29
CA THR A 270 2.67 -1.35 21.64
C THR A 270 4.13 -1.78 21.78
N CYS A 271 4.65 -2.52 20.80
CA CYS A 271 6.02 -3.05 20.85
C CYS A 271 7.07 -2.11 20.22
N GLY A 272 6.63 -1.06 19.52
CA GLY A 272 7.52 -0.07 18.92
C GLY A 272 8.30 -0.55 17.70
N LYS A 273 7.83 -1.60 17.00
CA LYS A 273 8.48 -2.15 15.79
C LYS A 273 8.13 -1.35 14.53
N HIS A 274 9.00 -1.39 13.52
CA HIS A 274 8.67 -0.90 12.19
C HIS A 274 8.05 -2.03 11.39
N VAL A 275 6.77 -1.90 11.02
CA VAL A 275 6.02 -2.98 10.40
C VAL A 275 5.78 -2.66 8.93
N LEU A 276 6.15 -3.61 8.07
CA LEU A 276 5.74 -3.64 6.68
C LEU A 276 4.59 -4.62 6.52
N VAL A 277 3.43 -4.13 6.10
CA VAL A 277 2.24 -4.93 5.86
C VAL A 277 2.08 -5.12 4.37
N ILE A 278 1.99 -6.37 3.94
CA ILE A 278 1.68 -6.73 2.55
C ILE A 278 0.35 -7.47 2.53
N LEU A 279 -0.59 -6.94 1.76
CA LEU A 279 -1.93 -7.50 1.60
C LEU A 279 -2.06 -7.97 0.16
N THR A 280 -2.30 -9.25 -0.06
CA THR A 280 -2.51 -9.83 -1.40
C THR A 280 -3.66 -10.82 -1.34
N ASP A 281 -4.62 -10.93 -2.24
CA ASP A 281 -4.96 -10.00 -3.32
C ASP A 281 -6.21 -9.19 -2.91
N MET A 282 -6.13 -7.86 -2.99
CA MET A 282 -7.27 -6.98 -2.68
C MET A 282 -8.42 -7.13 -3.68
N SER A 283 -8.18 -7.68 -4.88
CA SER A 283 -9.26 -8.01 -5.80
C SER A 283 -10.10 -9.19 -5.31
N SER A 284 -9.46 -10.21 -4.72
CA SER A 284 -10.15 -11.34 -4.10
C SER A 284 -10.95 -10.91 -2.87
N TYR A 285 -10.46 -9.91 -2.13
CA TYR A 285 -11.21 -9.26 -1.05
C TYR A 285 -12.47 -8.57 -1.57
N ALA A 286 -12.35 -7.75 -2.62
CA ALA A 286 -13.46 -7.02 -3.20
C ALA A 286 -14.53 -7.95 -3.81
N ASP A 287 -14.12 -9.05 -4.42
CA ASP A 287 -15.04 -10.05 -4.96
C ASP A 287 -15.79 -10.81 -3.85
N ALA A 288 -15.13 -11.12 -2.73
CA ALA A 288 -15.80 -11.67 -1.55
C ALA A 288 -16.81 -10.67 -0.96
N LEU A 289 -16.46 -9.38 -0.90
CA LEU A 289 -17.37 -8.33 -0.44
C LEU A 289 -18.60 -8.21 -1.35
N ARG A 290 -18.41 -8.33 -2.67
CA ARG A 290 -19.51 -8.37 -3.65
C ARG A 290 -20.41 -9.57 -3.46
N GLU A 291 -19.86 -10.76 -3.21
CA GLU A 291 -20.63 -11.97 -2.97
C GLU A 291 -21.53 -11.83 -1.73
N VAL A 292 -20.99 -11.29 -0.63
CA VAL A 292 -21.76 -11.04 0.59
C VAL A 292 -22.87 -10.01 0.36
N SER A 293 -22.59 -8.93 -0.37
CA SER A 293 -23.58 -7.91 -0.70
C SER A 293 -24.72 -8.47 -1.58
N ALA A 294 -24.38 -9.29 -2.58
CA ALA A 294 -25.35 -9.95 -3.44
C ALA A 294 -26.22 -10.96 -2.67
N ALA A 295 -25.64 -11.71 -1.74
CA ALA A 295 -26.38 -12.64 -0.88
C ALA A 295 -27.37 -11.94 0.07
N ARG A 296 -27.17 -10.64 0.34
CA ARG A 296 -28.06 -9.80 1.14
C ARG A 296 -29.11 -9.06 0.32
N GLU A 297 -29.09 -9.22 -1.01
CA GLU A 297 -29.96 -8.47 -1.92
C GLU A 297 -29.83 -6.93 -1.75
N GLU A 298 -28.63 -6.46 -1.39
CA GLU A 298 -28.33 -5.03 -1.29
C GLU A 298 -28.34 -4.39 -2.69
N VAL A 299 -28.65 -3.09 -2.76
CA VAL A 299 -28.60 -2.36 -4.04
C VAL A 299 -27.16 -2.31 -4.56
N PRO A 300 -26.87 -2.90 -5.72
CA PRO A 300 -25.51 -2.95 -6.23
C PRO A 300 -25.07 -1.57 -6.74
N GLY A 301 -23.80 -1.26 -6.54
CA GLY A 301 -23.11 -0.12 -7.14
C GLY A 301 -22.55 -0.42 -8.53
N ARG A 302 -21.48 0.29 -8.90
CA ARG A 302 -20.84 0.14 -10.22
C ARG A 302 -20.26 -1.27 -10.40
N ARG A 303 -20.56 -1.91 -11.53
CA ARG A 303 -20.12 -3.28 -11.87
C ARG A 303 -20.52 -4.35 -10.82
N GLY A 304 -21.58 -4.11 -10.05
CA GLY A 304 -22.11 -5.07 -9.08
C GLY A 304 -21.46 -5.03 -7.70
N TYR A 305 -20.40 -4.22 -7.49
CA TYR A 305 -19.78 -4.05 -6.17
C TYR A 305 -20.69 -3.28 -5.21
N PRO A 306 -20.58 -3.47 -3.88
CA PRO A 306 -21.40 -2.74 -2.91
C PRO A 306 -21.12 -1.24 -2.93
N GLY A 307 -22.15 -0.45 -2.62
CA GLY A 307 -22.03 1.02 -2.54
C GLY A 307 -21.05 1.52 -1.48
N TYR A 308 -20.81 0.73 -0.43
CA TYR A 308 -19.88 1.05 0.67
C TYR A 308 -18.45 0.56 0.45
N MET A 309 -18.11 0.02 -0.74
CA MET A 309 -16.77 -0.50 -1.02
C MET A 309 -15.66 0.54 -0.77
N TYR A 310 -15.91 1.81 -1.07
CA TYR A 310 -14.96 2.90 -0.79
C TYR A 310 -14.65 3.01 0.70
N THR A 311 -15.68 3.08 1.53
CA THR A 311 -15.54 3.18 2.99
C THR A 311 -14.87 1.94 3.57
N ASP A 312 -15.24 0.76 3.08
CA ASP A 312 -14.69 -0.50 3.57
C ASP A 312 -13.19 -0.63 3.26
N LEU A 313 -12.75 -0.31 2.03
CA LEU A 313 -11.33 -0.24 1.68
C LEU A 313 -10.59 0.84 2.50
N ALA A 314 -11.24 1.99 2.77
CA ALA A 314 -10.65 3.05 3.57
C ALA A 314 -10.37 2.61 5.01
N THR A 315 -11.25 1.79 5.61
CA THR A 315 -11.01 1.26 6.97
C THR A 315 -9.76 0.38 7.08
N ILE A 316 -9.34 -0.23 5.97
CA ILE A 316 -8.12 -1.06 5.90
C ILE A 316 -6.90 -0.16 5.63
N TYR A 317 -6.97 0.66 4.58
CA TYR A 317 -5.83 1.45 4.12
C TYR A 317 -5.44 2.60 5.07
N GLU A 318 -6.40 3.24 5.75
CA GLU A 318 -6.13 4.36 6.66
C GLU A 318 -5.52 3.96 8.02
N ARG A 319 -5.28 2.66 8.24
CA ARG A 319 -4.58 2.15 9.44
C ARG A 319 -3.05 2.28 9.34
N ALA A 320 -2.53 2.68 8.19
CA ALA A 320 -1.11 3.00 7.99
C ALA A 320 -0.71 4.34 8.64
N GLY A 321 0.57 4.49 8.97
CA GLY A 321 1.13 5.76 9.42
C GLY A 321 2.03 5.68 10.65
N ARG A 322 2.27 6.85 11.23
CA ARG A 322 3.06 7.06 12.46
C ARG A 322 2.24 7.89 13.45
N ILE A 323 2.39 7.57 14.73
CA ILE A 323 1.73 8.29 15.83
C ILE A 323 2.80 9.03 16.63
N GLU A 324 2.51 10.28 16.99
CA GLU A 324 3.37 11.10 17.83
C GLU A 324 3.61 10.43 19.19
N GLY A 325 4.85 10.45 19.67
CA GLY A 325 5.23 9.78 20.92
C GLY A 325 5.39 8.26 20.83
N ARG A 326 5.06 7.62 19.70
CA ARG A 326 5.36 6.20 19.45
C ARG A 326 6.45 6.05 18.40
N LYS A 327 7.40 5.14 18.64
CA LYS A 327 8.54 4.93 17.72
C LYS A 327 8.18 4.11 16.48
N GLY A 328 7.26 3.14 16.64
CA GLY A 328 6.88 2.24 15.55
C GLY A 328 6.06 2.91 14.46
N SER A 329 5.99 2.24 13.32
CA SER A 329 5.34 2.73 12.11
C SER A 329 4.72 1.58 11.33
N ILE A 330 3.64 1.84 10.60
CA ILE A 330 3.00 0.85 9.72
C ILE A 330 3.05 1.36 8.30
N THR A 331 3.84 0.69 7.45
CA THR A 331 3.85 0.91 5.99
C THR A 331 2.99 -0.16 5.34
N GLN A 332 2.10 0.22 4.42
CA GLN A 332 1.24 -0.74 3.72
C GLN A 332 1.58 -0.81 2.23
N ILE A 333 1.78 -2.03 1.73
CA ILE A 333 1.91 -2.35 0.30
C ILE A 333 0.81 -3.35 -0.08
N PRO A 334 -0.42 -2.86 -0.35
CA PRO A 334 -1.49 -3.72 -0.85
C PRO A 334 -1.28 -4.05 -2.33
N ILE A 335 -1.50 -5.29 -2.69
CA ILE A 335 -1.36 -5.80 -4.05
C ILE A 335 -2.76 -6.07 -4.58
N LEU A 336 -3.05 -5.57 -5.77
CA LEU A 336 -4.30 -5.82 -6.46
C LEU A 336 -4.06 -6.28 -7.89
N THR A 337 -4.89 -7.22 -8.34
CA THR A 337 -4.93 -7.64 -9.74
C THR A 337 -6.10 -6.96 -10.47
N MET A 338 -5.79 -6.09 -11.42
CA MET A 338 -6.78 -5.38 -12.23
C MET A 338 -7.42 -6.36 -13.23
N PRO A 339 -8.76 -6.50 -13.23
CA PRO A 339 -9.45 -7.30 -14.23
C PRO A 339 -9.25 -6.69 -15.63
N ASN A 340 -8.87 -7.51 -16.60
CA ASN A 340 -8.62 -7.10 -17.99
C ASN A 340 -7.60 -5.96 -18.17
N ASP A 341 -6.67 -5.82 -17.22
CA ASP A 341 -5.66 -4.74 -17.21
C ASP A 341 -6.31 -3.32 -17.23
N ASP A 342 -7.55 -3.19 -16.78
CA ASP A 342 -8.34 -1.95 -16.79
C ASP A 342 -8.14 -1.13 -15.50
N ILE A 343 -7.37 -0.04 -15.59
CA ILE A 343 -7.16 0.89 -14.47
C ILE A 343 -8.44 1.65 -14.06
N THR A 344 -9.44 1.73 -14.94
CA THR A 344 -10.72 2.41 -14.64
C THR A 344 -11.71 1.50 -13.92
N HIS A 345 -11.31 0.25 -13.64
CA HIS A 345 -12.09 -0.67 -12.84
C HIS A 345 -12.34 -0.11 -11.43
N PRO A 346 -13.51 -0.33 -10.80
CA PRO A 346 -13.82 0.22 -9.48
C PRO A 346 -12.77 -0.09 -8.39
N ILE A 347 -12.14 -1.26 -8.42
CA ILE A 347 -11.11 -1.67 -7.45
C ILE A 347 -9.86 -0.76 -7.50
N PRO A 348 -9.11 -0.65 -8.62
CA PRO A 348 -7.98 0.27 -8.72
C PRO A 348 -8.38 1.74 -8.62
N ASP A 349 -9.54 2.13 -9.15
CA ASP A 349 -10.04 3.52 -9.10
C ASP A 349 -10.28 3.98 -7.65
N LEU A 350 -11.02 3.21 -6.85
CA LEU A 350 -11.24 3.51 -5.43
C LEU A 350 -9.94 3.40 -4.62
N THR A 351 -9.09 2.42 -4.91
CA THR A 351 -7.79 2.28 -4.23
C THR A 351 -6.90 3.49 -4.50
N GLY A 352 -6.86 4.01 -5.73
CA GLY A 352 -6.09 5.20 -6.10
C GLY A 352 -6.62 6.50 -5.48
N TYR A 353 -7.91 6.57 -5.15
CA TYR A 353 -8.47 7.70 -4.39
C TYR A 353 -8.03 7.69 -2.92
N ILE A 354 -7.94 6.51 -2.31
CA ILE A 354 -7.64 6.36 -0.88
C ILE A 354 -6.12 6.40 -0.63
N THR A 355 -5.35 5.71 -1.46
CA THR A 355 -3.90 5.56 -1.27
C THR A 355 -3.11 6.75 -1.83
N GLU A 356 -1.84 6.84 -1.44
CA GLU A 356 -0.99 8.01 -1.68
C GLU A 356 -0.13 7.87 -2.94
N GLY A 357 -0.65 7.18 -3.95
CA GLY A 357 0.08 6.81 -5.16
C GLY A 357 -0.25 5.39 -5.59
N GLN A 358 0.47 4.88 -6.59
CA GLN A 358 0.39 3.50 -7.04
C GLN A 358 1.65 3.14 -7.83
N ILE A 359 2.04 1.86 -7.79
CA ILE A 359 3.08 1.30 -8.66
C ILE A 359 2.38 0.40 -9.68
N TYR A 360 2.55 0.70 -10.96
CA TYR A 360 1.90 0.01 -12.05
C TYR A 360 2.83 -1.01 -12.71
N ILE A 361 2.41 -2.27 -12.71
CA ILE A 361 3.12 -3.37 -13.34
C ILE A 361 2.51 -3.58 -14.73
N ASP A 362 3.31 -3.43 -15.78
CA ASP A 362 2.86 -3.40 -17.16
C ASP A 362 3.16 -4.71 -17.90
N ARG A 363 2.15 -5.22 -18.61
CA ARG A 363 2.28 -6.43 -19.43
C ARG A 363 3.22 -6.24 -20.62
N ASN A 364 3.30 -5.03 -21.18
CA ASN A 364 4.15 -4.78 -22.34
C ASN A 364 5.65 -4.96 -22.03
N LEU A 365 6.07 -4.53 -20.83
CA LEU A 365 7.45 -4.73 -20.36
C LEU A 365 7.74 -6.20 -20.07
N GLN A 366 6.77 -6.91 -19.47
CA GLN A 366 6.90 -8.35 -19.20
C GLN A 366 7.04 -9.16 -20.50
N ASN A 367 6.26 -8.85 -21.54
CA ASN A 367 6.33 -9.53 -22.83
C ASN A 367 7.71 -9.35 -23.51
N ARG A 368 8.44 -8.29 -23.14
CA ARG A 368 9.83 -8.03 -23.58
C ARG A 368 10.88 -8.62 -22.65
N GLN A 369 10.47 -9.44 -21.68
CA GLN A 369 11.34 -10.10 -20.71
C GLN A 369 12.15 -9.11 -19.83
N ILE A 370 11.58 -7.94 -19.56
CA ILE A 370 12.17 -6.95 -18.65
C ILE A 370 11.60 -7.20 -17.25
N TYR A 371 12.47 -7.38 -16.27
CA TYR A 371 12.10 -7.57 -14.87
C TYR A 371 12.79 -6.53 -13.98
N PRO A 372 12.10 -5.93 -12.98
CA PRO A 372 10.67 -5.98 -12.76
C PRO A 372 9.92 -5.12 -13.81
N PRO A 373 8.79 -5.59 -14.37
CA PRO A 373 8.06 -4.88 -15.42
C PRO A 373 7.23 -3.70 -14.86
N ILE A 374 7.88 -2.71 -14.27
CA ILE A 374 7.24 -1.52 -13.69
C ILE A 374 7.22 -0.40 -14.71
N ASN A 375 6.03 0.12 -15.02
CA ASN A 375 5.89 1.29 -15.89
C ASN A 375 5.87 2.56 -15.05
N VAL A 376 6.85 3.42 -15.27
CA VAL A 376 7.06 4.65 -14.50
C VAL A 376 6.04 5.75 -14.80
N LEU A 377 5.37 5.72 -15.96
CA LEU A 377 4.44 6.79 -16.38
C LEU A 377 3.14 6.83 -15.57
N PRO A 378 2.37 5.73 -15.44
CA PRO A 378 1.16 5.72 -14.60
C PRO A 378 1.48 5.49 -13.11
N SER A 379 2.73 5.20 -12.76
CA SER A 379 3.15 5.04 -11.36
C SER A 379 3.43 6.40 -10.72
N LEU A 380 3.04 6.54 -9.45
CA LEU A 380 3.20 7.79 -8.70
C LEU A 380 3.42 7.47 -7.21
N SER A 381 4.26 8.27 -6.54
CA SER A 381 4.30 8.36 -5.09
C SER A 381 4.11 9.83 -4.66
N ARG A 382 3.06 10.12 -3.88
CA ARG A 382 2.76 11.50 -3.42
C ARG A 382 3.72 11.97 -2.33
N LEU A 383 4.17 11.06 -1.46
CA LEU A 383 5.10 11.36 -0.35
C LEU A 383 6.58 11.33 -0.78
N MET A 384 6.87 11.08 -2.05
CA MET A 384 8.24 11.09 -2.56
C MET A 384 8.98 12.38 -2.21
N LYS A 385 8.31 13.54 -2.28
CA LYS A 385 8.94 14.86 -2.05
C LYS A 385 9.46 15.05 -0.62
N SER A 386 8.89 14.38 0.37
CA SER A 386 9.37 14.45 1.75
C SER A 386 10.41 13.39 2.07
N ALA A 387 10.36 12.25 1.37
CA ALA A 387 11.33 11.17 1.52
C ALA A 387 12.70 11.50 0.92
N ILE A 388 12.75 12.41 -0.06
CA ILE A 388 13.97 12.77 -0.79
C ILE A 388 14.49 14.15 -0.38
N GLY A 389 15.81 14.34 -0.43
CA GLY A 389 16.43 15.63 -0.18
C GLY A 389 17.77 15.55 0.52
N GLU A 390 18.33 16.71 0.82
CA GLU A 390 19.56 16.83 1.62
C GLU A 390 19.29 16.41 3.06
N GLY A 391 20.08 15.45 3.57
CA GLY A 391 19.88 14.84 4.89
C GLY A 391 19.11 13.51 4.88
N MET A 392 18.37 13.18 3.80
CA MET A 392 17.68 11.89 3.67
C MET A 392 18.38 10.95 2.70
N THR A 393 18.46 11.34 1.43
CA THR A 393 19.11 10.54 0.37
C THR A 393 20.33 11.27 -0.18
N ARG A 394 20.11 12.09 -1.21
CA ARG A 394 21.10 12.92 -1.91
C ARG A 394 20.38 14.11 -2.54
N LYS A 395 21.09 15.24 -2.67
CA LYS A 395 20.56 16.52 -3.17
C LYS A 395 20.02 16.49 -4.61
N ASP A 396 20.45 15.55 -5.44
CA ASP A 396 20.16 15.44 -6.88
C ASP A 396 18.93 14.56 -7.20
N HIS A 397 18.43 13.80 -6.23
CA HIS A 397 17.39 12.78 -6.44
C HIS A 397 16.14 13.35 -7.12
N SER A 398 15.62 14.48 -6.62
CA SER A 398 14.41 15.09 -7.17
C SER A 398 14.58 15.52 -8.63
N ASP A 399 15.69 16.17 -8.94
CA ASP A 399 15.98 16.70 -10.27
C ASP A 399 16.18 15.56 -11.29
N VAL A 400 16.93 14.53 -10.90
CA VAL A 400 17.23 13.35 -11.72
C VAL A 400 15.95 12.59 -12.05
N SER A 401 15.11 12.31 -11.05
CA SER A 401 13.83 11.62 -11.27
C SER A 401 12.91 12.41 -12.22
N ASN A 402 12.78 13.72 -12.00
CA ASN A 402 11.96 14.58 -12.86
C ASN A 402 12.44 14.64 -14.31
N GLN A 403 13.76 14.64 -14.52
CA GLN A 403 14.34 14.66 -15.86
C GLN A 403 14.24 13.28 -16.54
N LEU A 404 14.49 12.18 -15.83
CA LEU A 404 14.29 10.83 -16.34
C LEU A 404 12.83 10.60 -16.77
N TYR A 405 11.88 11.03 -15.94
CA TYR A 405 10.46 10.90 -16.26
C TYR A 405 10.10 11.67 -17.54
N ALA A 406 10.59 12.92 -17.67
CA ALA A 406 10.35 13.73 -18.87
C ALA A 406 10.95 13.09 -20.13
N ASN A 407 12.19 12.60 -20.05
CA ASN A 407 12.86 11.94 -21.17
C ASN A 407 12.16 10.63 -21.55
N TYR A 408 11.65 9.87 -20.57
CA TYR A 408 10.93 8.62 -20.81
C TYR A 408 9.57 8.88 -21.49
N ALA A 409 8.84 9.92 -21.06
CA ALA A 409 7.58 10.33 -21.69
C ALA A 409 7.79 10.75 -23.15
N ILE A 410 8.76 11.62 -23.42
CA ILE A 410 9.11 12.03 -24.79
C ILE A 410 9.56 10.82 -25.61
N GLY A 411 10.39 9.94 -25.05
CA GLY A 411 10.83 8.71 -25.73
C GLY A 411 9.69 7.79 -26.13
N LYS A 412 8.62 7.68 -25.33
CA LYS A 412 7.42 6.90 -25.68
C LYS A 412 6.59 7.55 -26.79
N ASP A 413 6.46 8.86 -26.79
CA ASP A 413 5.80 9.59 -27.88
C ASP A 413 6.59 9.42 -29.18
N VAL A 414 7.92 9.55 -29.12
CA VAL A 414 8.83 9.33 -30.25
C VAL A 414 8.78 7.89 -30.74
N GLN A 415 8.70 6.90 -29.85
CA GLN A 415 8.52 5.48 -30.22
C GLN A 415 7.21 5.27 -31.00
N SER A 416 6.14 5.95 -30.61
CA SER A 416 4.85 5.91 -31.30
C SER A 416 4.95 6.60 -32.67
N MET A 417 5.63 7.75 -32.76
CA MET A 417 5.89 8.43 -34.03
C MET A 417 6.75 7.60 -34.98
N LYS A 418 7.78 6.92 -34.47
CA LYS A 418 8.63 5.98 -35.24
C LYS A 418 7.80 4.89 -35.91
N ALA A 419 6.81 4.34 -35.20
CA ALA A 419 5.94 3.30 -35.74
C ALA A 419 5.03 3.80 -36.89
N VAL A 420 4.70 5.10 -36.93
CA VAL A 420 3.82 5.70 -37.94
C VAL A 420 4.59 6.23 -39.14
N VAL A 421 5.67 6.97 -38.93
CA VAL A 421 6.39 7.73 -39.98
C VAL A 421 7.63 6.97 -40.48
N GLY A 422 8.15 6.02 -39.70
CA GLY A 422 9.39 5.29 -40.01
C GLY A 422 10.64 5.96 -39.43
N GLU A 423 11.76 5.23 -39.48
CA GLU A 423 12.99 5.63 -38.79
C GLU A 423 13.70 6.84 -39.44
N GLU A 424 13.63 6.95 -40.77
CA GLU A 424 14.37 7.96 -41.54
C GLU A 424 13.82 9.39 -41.39
N ALA A 425 12.59 9.53 -40.91
CA ALA A 425 11.92 10.82 -40.75
C ALA A 425 12.16 11.48 -39.38
N LEU A 426 12.85 10.78 -38.47
CA LEU A 426 13.10 11.26 -37.10
C LEU A 426 14.25 12.26 -37.08
N SER A 427 14.14 13.24 -36.20
CA SER A 427 15.24 14.18 -35.95
C SER A 427 16.40 13.46 -35.24
N PRO A 428 17.64 13.97 -35.33
CA PRO A 428 18.75 13.39 -34.58
C PRO A 428 18.54 13.44 -33.05
N GLU A 429 17.73 14.37 -32.55
CA GLU A 429 17.35 14.42 -31.13
C GLU A 429 16.38 13.28 -30.77
N ASP A 430 15.41 13.01 -31.63
CA ASP A 430 14.45 11.91 -31.43
C ASP A 430 15.16 10.55 -31.42
N LEU A 431 16.19 10.37 -32.25
CA LEU A 431 17.03 9.17 -32.23
C LEU A 431 17.73 8.97 -30.88
N LEU A 432 18.18 10.05 -30.22
CA LEU A 432 18.76 9.96 -28.87
C LEU A 432 17.71 9.56 -27.83
N TYR A 433 16.47 10.07 -27.93
CA TYR A 433 15.38 9.66 -27.04
C TYR A 433 15.02 8.18 -27.19
N LEU A 434 15.07 7.63 -28.40
CA LEU A 434 14.88 6.20 -28.65
C LEU A 434 16.02 5.37 -28.05
N GLU A 435 17.27 5.79 -28.25
CA GLU A 435 18.43 5.11 -27.65
C GLU A 435 18.37 5.14 -26.12
N PHE A 436 17.97 6.29 -25.55
CA PHE A 436 17.74 6.42 -24.11
C PHE A 436 16.63 5.49 -23.63
N LEU A 437 15.51 5.39 -24.36
CA LEU A 437 14.38 4.55 -23.98
C LEU A 437 14.80 3.08 -23.85
N ASP A 438 15.51 2.56 -24.86
CA ASP A 438 15.99 1.18 -24.85
C ASP A 438 17.00 0.94 -23.73
N LYS A 439 17.96 1.85 -23.54
CA LYS A 439 18.95 1.74 -22.45
C LYS A 439 18.33 1.88 -21.06
N PHE A 440 17.32 2.73 -20.90
CA PHE A 440 16.59 2.90 -19.66
C PHE A 440 15.85 1.61 -19.30
N GLU A 441 15.10 1.03 -20.22
CA GLU A 441 14.38 -0.22 -19.97
C GLU A 441 15.33 -1.40 -19.72
N GLN A 442 16.45 -1.50 -20.46
CA GLN A 442 17.39 -2.63 -20.33
C GLN A 442 18.39 -2.53 -19.17
N ARG A 443 18.75 -1.32 -18.71
CA ARG A 443 19.76 -1.14 -17.64
C ARG A 443 19.18 -0.61 -16.34
N PHE A 444 18.23 0.34 -16.44
CA PHE A 444 17.66 0.98 -15.27
C PHE A 444 16.52 0.17 -14.68
N VAL A 445 15.53 -0.17 -15.52
CA VAL A 445 14.36 -0.94 -15.10
C VAL A 445 14.74 -2.41 -14.93
N SER A 446 15.50 -2.96 -15.88
CA SER A 446 15.97 -4.34 -15.78
C SER A 446 16.91 -4.54 -14.59
N GLN A 447 16.54 -5.46 -13.71
CA GLN A 447 17.23 -5.85 -12.50
C GLN A 447 16.96 -7.35 -12.26
N GLY A 448 17.85 -8.05 -11.54
CA GLY A 448 17.57 -9.43 -11.11
C GLY A 448 16.66 -9.47 -9.88
N ALA A 449 15.84 -10.52 -9.73
CA ALA A 449 14.96 -10.71 -8.56
C ALA A 449 15.68 -10.77 -7.19
N TYR A 450 16.98 -11.08 -7.21
CA TYR A 450 17.83 -11.16 -6.02
C TYR A 450 18.91 -10.07 -5.98
N ASP A 451 18.97 -9.20 -7.00
CA ASP A 451 19.93 -8.10 -7.03
C ASP A 451 19.43 -6.99 -6.09
N THR A 452 20.31 -6.49 -5.22
CA THR A 452 20.01 -5.41 -4.27
C THR A 452 20.80 -4.18 -4.66
N ARG A 453 20.11 -3.15 -5.17
CA ARG A 453 20.76 -1.90 -5.55
C ARG A 453 20.66 -0.90 -4.42
N ASP A 454 21.77 -0.21 -4.17
CA ASP A 454 21.73 0.93 -3.29
C ASP A 454 21.04 2.14 -3.95
N ILE A 455 20.47 3.05 -3.15
CA ILE A 455 19.90 4.29 -3.70
C ILE A 455 20.97 5.09 -4.43
N TYR A 456 22.19 5.16 -3.89
CA TYR A 456 23.31 5.86 -4.51
C TYR A 456 23.74 5.21 -5.83
N GLN A 457 23.80 3.88 -5.87
CA GLN A 457 24.08 3.14 -7.12
C GLN A 457 22.99 3.38 -8.16
N SER A 458 21.72 3.40 -7.75
CA SER A 458 20.60 3.66 -8.64
C SER A 458 20.62 5.09 -9.20
N LEU A 459 20.98 6.08 -8.38
CA LEU A 459 21.17 7.46 -8.82
C LEU A 459 22.37 7.62 -9.76
N ASP A 460 23.48 6.94 -9.50
CA ASP A 460 24.64 6.99 -10.40
C ASP A 460 24.34 6.30 -11.74
N LEU A 461 23.57 5.20 -11.75
CA LEU A 461 23.04 4.59 -12.99
C LEU A 461 22.13 5.55 -13.76
N ALA A 462 21.26 6.29 -13.05
CA ALA A 462 20.42 7.31 -13.66
C ALA A 462 21.27 8.40 -14.33
N TRP A 463 22.35 8.86 -13.69
CA TRP A 463 23.27 9.83 -14.29
C TRP A 463 23.96 9.30 -15.54
N THR A 464 24.39 8.05 -15.55
CA THR A 464 25.00 7.42 -16.74
C THR A 464 24.04 7.43 -17.93
N LEU A 465 22.73 7.31 -17.70
CA LEU A 465 21.73 7.39 -18.77
C LEU A 465 21.46 8.84 -19.20
N LEU A 466 21.45 9.79 -18.27
CA LEU A 466 21.29 11.21 -18.59
C LEU A 466 22.47 11.77 -19.39
N ARG A 467 23.67 11.20 -19.26
CA ARG A 467 24.88 11.58 -20.05
C ARG A 467 24.78 11.27 -21.54
N ILE A 468 23.83 10.44 -21.96
CA ILE A 468 23.56 10.20 -23.40
C ILE A 468 23.12 11.51 -24.07
N PHE A 469 22.41 12.35 -23.33
CA PHE A 469 21.96 13.64 -23.81
C PHE A 469 23.03 14.72 -23.61
N PRO A 470 23.20 15.65 -24.56
CA PRO A 470 24.02 16.83 -24.37
C PRO A 470 23.48 17.70 -23.21
N ARG A 471 24.40 18.43 -22.55
CA ARG A 471 24.10 19.30 -21.39
C ARG A 471 22.92 20.25 -21.62
N GLU A 472 22.77 20.75 -22.85
CA GLU A 472 21.74 21.74 -23.23
C GLU A 472 20.31 21.16 -23.21
N GLN A 473 20.15 19.85 -23.37
CA GLN A 473 18.85 19.18 -23.39
C GLN A 473 18.31 18.84 -21.99
N LEU A 474 19.16 18.89 -20.96
CA LEU A 474 18.79 18.60 -19.56
C LEU A 474 18.17 19.82 -18.86
N ARG A 475 16.98 20.23 -19.32
CA ARG A 475 16.33 21.48 -18.91
C ARG A 475 15.75 21.50 -17.50
N ARG A 476 15.43 20.34 -16.91
CA ARG A 476 14.80 20.25 -15.57
C ARG A 476 15.81 20.18 -14.43
N ILE A 477 17.11 20.12 -14.73
CA ILE A 477 18.17 20.02 -13.73
C ILE A 477 18.79 21.40 -13.51
N PRO A 478 18.94 21.87 -12.25
CA PRO A 478 19.64 23.11 -11.95
C PRO A 478 21.12 23.01 -12.32
N GLY A 479 21.68 24.10 -12.85
CA GLY A 479 23.09 24.14 -13.30
C GLY A 479 24.10 23.73 -12.23
N LYS A 480 23.86 24.08 -10.95
CA LYS A 480 24.72 23.68 -9.82
C LYS A 480 24.82 22.16 -9.65
N THR A 481 23.70 21.46 -9.84
CA THR A 481 23.64 19.99 -9.74
C THR A 481 24.25 19.36 -11.00
N LEU A 482 23.96 19.93 -12.16
CA LEU A 482 24.49 19.49 -13.46
C LEU A 482 26.02 19.51 -13.48
N ASP A 483 26.64 20.63 -13.07
CA ASP A 483 28.10 20.80 -13.10
C ASP A 483 28.83 19.80 -12.19
N ALA A 484 28.19 19.41 -11.07
CA ALA A 484 28.77 18.50 -10.09
C ALA A 484 28.77 17.03 -10.53
N PHE A 485 27.76 16.59 -11.30
CA PHE A 485 27.54 15.16 -11.58
C PHE A 485 27.73 14.76 -13.04
N TYR A 486 27.67 15.70 -13.98
CA TYR A 486 27.80 15.40 -15.40
C TYR A 486 29.23 14.92 -15.76
N SER A 487 30.28 15.47 -15.13
CA SER A 487 31.69 15.22 -15.51
C SER A 487 32.38 14.03 -14.81
N ARG A 488 31.67 13.20 -14.03
CA ARG A 488 32.30 12.18 -13.17
C ARG A 488 33.02 11.04 -13.91
N GLU A 489 32.65 10.71 -15.15
CA GLU A 489 33.31 9.63 -15.91
C GLU A 489 34.72 10.01 -16.41
N ASP A 490 34.96 11.30 -16.73
CA ASP A 490 36.29 11.77 -17.10
C ASP A 490 37.30 11.53 -15.97
N HIS A 491 36.86 11.60 -14.71
CA HIS A 491 37.72 11.36 -13.55
C HIS A 491 37.98 9.88 -13.27
N GLU A 492 37.04 8.96 -13.52
CA GLU A 492 37.28 7.51 -13.34
C GLU A 492 38.12 6.93 -14.50
N GLN A 493 37.94 7.42 -15.72
CA GLN A 493 38.79 7.07 -16.87
C GLN A 493 40.20 7.73 -16.77
N GLN A 494 40.31 8.95 -16.22
CA GLN A 494 41.62 9.54 -15.88
C GLN A 494 42.29 8.86 -14.67
N ALA A 495 41.53 8.39 -13.68
CA ALA A 495 42.07 7.65 -12.54
C ALA A 495 42.61 6.26 -12.95
N SER A 496 41.91 5.55 -13.84
CA SER A 496 42.37 4.25 -14.38
C SER A 496 43.50 4.37 -15.40
N SER A 497 43.60 5.48 -16.14
CA SER A 497 44.75 5.78 -17.01
C SER A 497 45.98 6.31 -16.24
N SER A 498 45.78 7.01 -15.12
CA SER A 498 46.86 7.47 -14.24
C SER A 498 47.47 6.35 -13.38
N SER A 499 46.68 5.36 -12.95
CA SER A 499 47.20 4.16 -12.26
C SER A 499 48.03 3.26 -13.17
N SER A 500 47.68 3.17 -14.46
CA SER A 500 48.46 2.46 -15.47
C SER A 500 49.70 3.22 -15.98
N GLN A 501 49.80 4.53 -15.72
CA GLN A 501 51.01 5.33 -15.93
C GLN A 501 51.96 5.31 -14.72
N ALA A 502 51.45 5.17 -13.50
CA ALA A 502 52.27 5.04 -12.29
C ALA A 502 53.14 3.76 -12.29
N ASP A 503 52.65 2.67 -12.90
CA ASP A 503 53.40 1.41 -13.04
C ASP A 503 54.45 1.43 -14.18
N ARG A 504 54.49 2.48 -15.01
CA ARG A 504 55.49 2.61 -16.10
C ARG A 504 56.74 3.40 -15.72
N HIS A 505 56.80 3.98 -14.51
CA HIS A 505 57.95 4.75 -14.04
C HIS A 505 58.93 3.98 -13.13
N HIS A 506 58.81 2.66 -13.05
CA HIS A 506 59.67 1.85 -12.16
C HIS A 506 60.48 0.73 -12.83
N TYR A 507 60.81 0.83 -14.12
CA TYR A 507 61.85 -0.02 -14.72
C TYR A 507 62.71 0.74 -15.74
N GLY A 508 63.82 1.29 -15.25
CA GLY A 508 64.95 1.74 -16.06
C GLY A 508 66.08 0.71 -16.00
N HIS A 509 66.47 0.22 -17.18
CA HIS A 509 67.73 -0.46 -17.55
C HIS A 509 68.02 -1.89 -17.07
N SER A 510 68.02 -2.84 -18.01
CA SER A 510 69.27 -3.31 -18.65
C SER A 510 68.98 -4.29 -19.81
N ASN A 511 69.62 -4.04 -20.96
CA ASN A 511 69.67 -4.92 -22.14
C ASN A 511 70.32 -6.28 -21.82
N THR A 512 69.75 -7.39 -22.31
CA THR A 512 70.47 -8.42 -23.07
C THR A 512 69.49 -9.35 -23.81
N SER A 513 69.89 -9.73 -25.02
CA SER A 513 69.23 -10.63 -25.95
C SER A 513 69.09 -12.07 -25.44
N LYS A 514 67.96 -12.72 -25.76
CA LYS A 514 67.86 -14.08 -26.33
C LYS A 514 66.40 -14.50 -26.49
N ALA A 515 66.07 -14.93 -27.71
CA ALA A 515 64.90 -15.75 -28.02
C ALA A 515 65.02 -17.12 -27.36
N LEU A 516 63.88 -17.74 -26.98
CA LEU A 516 63.61 -19.17 -27.08
C LEU A 516 62.19 -19.52 -26.60
N ASP A 517 61.61 -20.46 -27.33
CA ASP A 517 60.25 -21.01 -27.24
C ASP A 517 59.96 -21.88 -26.00
N ALA A 518 58.66 -22.14 -25.85
CA ALA A 518 58.01 -23.40 -25.47
C ALA A 518 57.68 -23.70 -23.99
N ASN A 519 56.37 -23.93 -23.81
CA ASN A 519 55.71 -24.98 -23.03
C ASN A 519 56.11 -25.20 -21.57
N SER A 520 55.15 -24.98 -20.67
CA SER A 520 54.76 -26.02 -19.70
C SER A 520 53.35 -25.78 -19.14
N PHE A 521 52.53 -26.79 -19.38
CA PHE A 521 51.33 -27.19 -18.64
C PHE A 521 51.48 -27.02 -17.12
N ILE A 522 50.37 -26.77 -16.40
CA ILE A 522 49.82 -27.69 -15.38
C ILE A 522 48.45 -27.18 -14.86
N TRP A 523 47.46 -28.04 -15.12
CA TRP A 523 46.24 -28.45 -14.43
C TRP A 523 45.58 -27.71 -13.24
N VAL A 524 44.26 -27.74 -13.37
CA VAL A 524 43.12 -27.53 -12.47
C VAL A 524 43.09 -28.55 -11.31
N SER A 525 42.65 -28.15 -10.10
CA SER A 525 41.40 -28.62 -9.45
C SER A 525 41.40 -28.56 -7.91
N VAL A 526 40.34 -27.93 -7.36
CA VAL A 526 39.43 -28.43 -6.29
C VAL A 526 39.95 -28.63 -4.86
N GLY A 527 39.21 -28.10 -3.87
CA GLY A 527 39.06 -28.75 -2.55
C GLY A 527 38.87 -27.81 -1.34
N CYS A 528 37.62 -27.62 -0.93
CA CYS A 528 37.15 -27.01 0.34
C CYS A 528 37.21 -28.05 1.51
N PRO A 529 36.74 -27.82 2.75
CA PRO A 529 37.31 -27.01 3.86
C PRO A 529 37.40 -27.73 5.26
N ARG A 530 37.88 -26.98 6.28
CA ARG A 530 37.76 -27.14 7.78
C ARG A 530 38.69 -28.16 8.48
N PRO A 531 38.93 -28.12 9.84
CA PRO A 531 38.30 -27.31 10.92
C PRO A 531 39.25 -26.66 11.97
N TRP A 532 38.68 -25.85 12.87
CA TRP A 532 39.26 -25.35 14.13
C TRP A 532 39.18 -26.39 15.27
N ARG A 533 40.25 -26.53 16.10
CA ARG A 533 40.18 -26.80 17.57
C ARG A 533 41.51 -26.55 18.32
N ARG A 534 41.39 -25.74 19.39
CA ARG A 534 42.18 -25.50 20.62
C ARG A 534 43.45 -26.32 20.95
N ALA A 535 44.47 -25.64 21.48
CA ALA A 535 45.08 -25.92 22.80
C ALA A 535 46.02 -24.77 23.30
N ASN A 536 45.99 -24.55 24.62
CA ASN A 536 46.69 -23.55 25.44
C ASN A 536 48.18 -23.89 25.73
N LEU A 537 49.00 -22.88 26.07
CA LEU A 537 49.74 -22.67 27.36
C LEU A 537 51.15 -22.01 27.19
N LYS A 538 51.37 -20.82 27.78
CA LYS A 538 52.23 -20.59 28.97
C LYS A 538 52.46 -19.11 29.32
N LEU A 539 52.46 -18.86 30.64
CA LEU A 539 52.69 -17.63 31.40
C LEU A 539 54.07 -16.98 31.18
N LEU A 540 54.15 -15.65 31.39
CA LEU A 540 55.21 -15.02 32.20
C LEU A 540 54.70 -13.73 32.89
N TYR A 541 54.95 -13.64 34.20
CA TYR A 541 54.67 -12.52 35.13
C TYR A 541 55.75 -11.41 35.02
N PHE A 542 55.42 -10.15 35.34
CA PHE A 542 55.96 -9.32 36.47
C PHE A 542 55.76 -7.78 36.26
N ILE A 543 55.21 -7.12 37.29
CA ILE A 543 55.49 -5.75 37.83
C ILE A 543 54.67 -4.53 37.33
N CYS A 544 53.80 -4.05 38.24
CA CYS A 544 53.37 -2.66 38.50
C CYS A 544 54.37 -2.04 39.52
N PRO A 545 54.70 -0.72 39.63
CA PRO A 545 53.78 0.43 39.83
C PRO A 545 54.36 1.83 39.39
N PRO A 546 53.95 3.03 39.90
CA PRO A 546 52.71 3.50 40.56
C PRO A 546 52.05 4.80 39.98
N VAL A 547 50.74 4.92 40.22
CA VAL A 547 49.97 6.07 40.78
C VAL A 547 50.40 7.53 40.47
N GLN A 548 49.52 8.29 39.81
CA GLN A 548 49.06 9.60 40.29
C GLN A 548 47.58 9.85 39.97
N ARG A 549 46.78 10.08 41.02
CA ARG A 549 45.41 10.61 41.03
C ARG A 549 45.45 12.13 40.87
N LYS A 550 44.60 12.71 40.01
CA LYS A 550 43.98 14.04 40.12
C LYS A 550 42.65 13.96 39.36
N ALA A 551 41.51 13.84 40.06
CA ALA A 551 40.69 14.94 40.59
C ALA A 551 39.79 15.56 39.50
N ASP A 552 38.50 15.20 39.58
CA ASP A 552 37.37 15.85 38.88
C ASP A 552 37.34 17.36 39.13
N PRO A 553 36.72 18.12 38.23
CA PRO A 553 35.96 19.30 38.61
C PRO A 553 34.48 19.14 38.26
N LYS A 554 33.65 19.29 39.30
CA LYS A 554 32.22 19.58 39.20
C LYS A 554 32.00 21.05 38.80
N ALA A 555 30.89 21.27 38.10
CA ALA A 555 29.93 22.36 38.25
C ALA A 555 30.20 23.78 37.70
N ASP A 556 29.13 24.27 37.05
CA ASP A 556 28.61 25.64 37.01
C ASP A 556 29.17 26.71 36.05
N TYR A 557 28.24 27.62 35.72
CA TYR A 557 28.29 28.88 34.96
C TYR A 557 28.03 28.77 33.46
N GLU A 558 26.85 29.11 32.92
CA GLU A 558 26.01 30.32 33.12
C GLU A 558 26.76 31.64 32.79
N GLU A 559 26.18 32.36 31.82
CA GLU A 559 26.36 33.77 31.46
C GLU A 559 27.77 34.35 31.20
N ARG A 560 27.96 34.85 29.96
CA ARG A 560 28.55 36.18 29.67
C ARG A 560 28.48 36.49 28.18
N ARG A 561 27.45 37.24 27.77
CA ARG A 561 27.57 38.40 26.85
C ARG A 561 26.23 39.14 26.77
N ASN A 562 25.98 39.98 27.77
CA ASN A 562 25.34 41.26 27.54
C ASN A 562 26.19 42.35 28.21
N VAL A 563 26.72 43.25 27.39
CA VAL A 563 27.29 44.52 27.83
C VAL A 563 26.10 45.47 27.96
N GLY A 564 25.91 45.99 29.17
CA GLY A 564 24.71 46.68 29.59
C GLY A 564 24.52 48.10 29.06
N ARG A 565 23.34 48.63 29.38
CA ARG A 565 23.17 49.97 29.93
C ARG A 565 21.82 50.10 30.64
N ASN A 566 21.92 50.39 31.94
CA ASN A 566 21.09 51.31 32.74
C ASN A 566 19.60 50.97 32.94
N GLU A 567 18.97 51.13 34.10
CA GLU A 567 19.31 51.41 35.51
C GLU A 567 17.93 51.55 36.20
N LEU A 568 17.85 51.27 37.52
CA LEU A 568 16.76 51.62 38.46
C LEU A 568 15.49 50.75 38.35
N GLY A 569 14.88 50.21 39.40
CA GLY A 569 15.02 50.34 40.85
C GLY A 569 13.86 49.55 41.47
N ALA A 570 14.09 48.95 42.64
CA ALA A 570 13.19 48.01 43.32
C ALA A 570 11.90 48.64 43.87
N GLU A 571 10.83 47.84 43.98
CA GLU A 571 10.06 47.64 45.23
C GLU A 571 9.01 46.52 45.08
N VAL A 572 8.81 45.78 46.18
CA VAL A 572 7.84 44.71 46.38
C VAL A 572 6.69 45.31 47.18
N ASP A 573 5.44 45.01 46.83
CA ASP A 573 4.32 45.08 47.76
C ASP A 573 3.33 43.93 47.50
N GLU A 574 2.92 43.29 48.60
CA GLU A 574 1.92 42.22 48.69
C GLU A 574 0.47 42.77 48.72
N GLU A 575 -0.47 41.83 48.61
CA GLU A 575 -1.90 41.87 48.96
C GLU A 575 -2.93 42.30 47.90
N GLY A 576 -4.01 41.50 47.82
CA GLY A 576 -5.31 41.99 47.35
C GLY A 576 -6.13 41.02 46.49
N THR A 577 -6.88 40.15 47.15
CA THR A 577 -8.05 39.40 46.64
C THR A 577 -8.94 40.14 45.62
N GLY A 578 -9.37 39.46 44.55
CA GLY A 578 -10.49 39.91 43.72
C GLY A 578 -10.68 39.11 42.44
N ALA A 579 -11.66 38.19 42.43
CA ALA A 579 -12.08 37.44 41.26
C ALA A 579 -12.40 38.37 40.07
N THR A 580 -11.79 38.12 38.91
CA THR A 580 -12.24 38.72 37.64
C THR A 580 -12.08 37.73 36.49
N THR A 581 -13.20 37.47 35.83
CA THR A 581 -13.44 36.61 34.68
C THR A 581 -12.59 37.03 33.46
N PHE A 582 -11.81 36.12 32.91
CA PHE A 582 -11.10 36.35 31.63
C PHE A 582 -11.96 35.88 30.45
N ARG A 583 -12.59 36.84 29.75
CA ARG A 583 -13.15 36.67 28.39
C ARG A 583 -12.01 36.81 27.37
N TYR A 584 -11.72 35.75 26.62
CA TYR A 584 -10.92 35.84 25.40
C TYR A 584 -11.76 36.45 24.26
N LYS A 585 -11.28 37.57 23.71
CA LYS A 585 -11.78 38.18 22.47
C LYS A 585 -11.18 37.42 21.28
N MET A 586 -11.97 36.60 20.61
CA MET A 586 -11.69 36.21 19.22
C MET A 586 -12.10 37.34 18.29
N GLN A 587 -11.16 37.85 17.49
CA GLN A 587 -11.45 38.74 16.36
C GLN A 587 -11.99 37.90 15.19
N LYS A 588 -13.30 38.06 14.90
CA LYS A 588 -13.92 37.64 13.63
C LYS A 588 -13.68 38.72 12.57
N GLN A 589 -13.16 38.33 11.40
CA GLN A 589 -13.21 39.12 10.17
C GLN A 589 -14.60 38.99 9.52
N PRO A 590 -15.21 40.06 8.97
CA PRO A 590 -16.54 40.00 8.39
C PRO A 590 -16.52 39.70 6.88
N ALA A 591 -17.40 38.79 6.45
CA ALA A 591 -17.93 38.71 5.10
C ALA A 591 -19.19 39.60 5.00
N ASP A 592 -19.54 39.99 3.76
CA ASP A 592 -20.71 40.78 3.32
C ASP A 592 -20.51 42.28 3.13
N ARG A 593 -20.31 42.67 1.86
CA ARG A 593 -20.92 43.82 1.16
C ARG A 593 -20.37 43.90 -0.26
N LEU A 594 -21.13 43.47 -1.27
CA LEU A 594 -21.05 43.97 -2.65
C LEU A 594 -22.32 43.51 -3.42
N THR A 595 -23.45 44.12 -3.09
CA THR A 595 -24.63 44.23 -3.95
C THR A 595 -25.17 45.66 -3.80
N GLU A 596 -25.66 46.22 -4.91
CA GLU A 596 -26.22 47.57 -5.07
C GLU A 596 -25.24 48.74 -5.28
N ALA A 597 -24.77 48.89 -6.52
CA ALA A 597 -24.77 50.18 -7.23
C ALA A 597 -24.21 49.98 -8.65
N MET A 598 -25.08 49.83 -9.66
CA MET A 598 -24.87 50.33 -11.03
C MET A 598 -26.08 49.96 -11.91
N VAL A 599 -27.12 50.79 -11.83
CA VAL A 599 -28.15 50.96 -12.86
C VAL A 599 -28.20 52.45 -13.19
N ASN A 600 -28.25 52.75 -14.49
CA ASN A 600 -28.46 54.06 -15.14
C ASN A 600 -27.28 55.04 -15.25
N LYS A 601 -26.64 55.03 -16.44
CA LYS A 601 -26.64 56.18 -17.37
C LYS A 601 -26.31 55.75 -18.82
N ARG A 602 -27.29 55.97 -19.69
CA ARG A 602 -27.26 56.01 -21.17
C ARG A 602 -26.35 57.14 -21.67
N ASP A 603 -25.42 56.91 -22.61
CA ASP A 603 -25.47 57.11 -24.10
C ASP A 603 -24.69 58.40 -24.53
N PRO A 604 -24.28 58.63 -25.81
CA PRO A 604 -24.13 57.75 -27.00
C PRO A 604 -22.87 58.03 -27.91
N LEU A 605 -22.80 57.32 -29.07
CA LEU A 605 -22.03 57.55 -30.34
C LEU A 605 -20.56 57.05 -30.37
N ALA A 606 -20.06 56.29 -31.36
CA ALA A 606 -20.41 56.18 -32.78
C ALA A 606 -20.20 54.77 -33.41
N THR A 607 -21.20 54.40 -34.20
CA THR A 607 -21.31 53.54 -35.40
C THR A 607 -20.06 52.98 -36.12
N GLY A 608 -20.19 51.69 -36.50
CA GLY A 608 -19.53 51.02 -37.63
C GLY A 608 -20.14 49.62 -37.87
N GLU A 609 -20.83 49.44 -38.99
CA GLU A 609 -21.78 48.35 -39.37
C GLU A 609 -21.18 46.94 -39.55
N MET A 610 -21.95 45.87 -39.27
CA MET A 610 -22.55 44.99 -40.29
C MET A 610 -23.34 43.77 -39.72
N SER A 611 -24.65 43.76 -40.04
CA SER A 611 -25.58 42.66 -40.38
C SER A 611 -25.60 41.29 -39.64
N LYS A 612 -26.74 41.07 -38.94
CA LYS A 612 -27.71 39.94 -39.01
C LYS A 612 -27.22 38.54 -39.47
N ILE A 613 -27.52 37.51 -38.67
CA ILE A 613 -28.49 36.42 -38.93
C ILE A 613 -28.60 35.54 -37.67
N VAL A 614 -29.85 35.31 -37.21
CA VAL A 614 -30.27 34.40 -36.14
C VAL A 614 -30.68 33.07 -36.79
N GLY A 615 -30.35 31.94 -36.15
CA GLY A 615 -30.82 30.63 -36.56
C GLY A 615 -30.57 29.58 -35.46
N GLU A 616 -31.62 29.27 -34.71
CA GLU A 616 -31.72 28.17 -33.76
C GLU A 616 -31.58 26.81 -34.48
N THR A 617 -30.86 25.87 -33.86
CA THR A 617 -30.76 24.46 -34.27
C THR A 617 -31.74 23.60 -33.47
N PRO A 618 -32.63 22.81 -34.11
CA PRO A 618 -33.54 21.92 -33.40
C PRO A 618 -33.00 20.48 -33.28
N ALA A 619 -33.45 19.81 -32.23
CA ALA A 619 -33.30 18.37 -32.01
C ALA A 619 -34.20 17.57 -32.97
N HIS A 620 -33.66 16.48 -33.52
CA HIS A 620 -34.39 15.52 -34.36
C HIS A 620 -34.88 14.33 -33.54
N SER A 621 -36.20 14.15 -33.48
CA SER A 621 -36.89 12.88 -33.25
C SER A 621 -38.07 12.83 -34.21
N VAL A 622 -38.08 11.87 -35.14
CA VAL A 622 -39.16 11.69 -36.12
C VAL A 622 -39.65 10.24 -36.05
N GLU A 623 -40.87 10.08 -35.56
CA GLU A 623 -41.75 8.95 -35.83
C GLU A 623 -42.13 8.92 -37.33
N THR A 624 -42.33 7.74 -37.91
CA THR A 624 -43.11 7.64 -39.15
C THR A 624 -43.97 6.40 -39.20
N THR A 625 -45.23 6.65 -39.54
CA THR A 625 -46.35 5.74 -39.67
C THR A 625 -46.46 5.16 -41.09
N ILE A 626 -46.95 3.92 -41.13
CA ILE A 626 -47.41 3.04 -42.21
C ILE A 626 -48.02 3.71 -43.47
N LYS A 627 -47.63 3.17 -44.66
CA LYS A 627 -48.40 2.83 -45.90
C LYS A 627 -47.34 2.40 -46.95
N GLY A 628 -47.35 1.28 -47.67
CA GLY A 628 -48.42 0.48 -48.26
C GLY A 628 -48.43 0.71 -49.78
N ASN A 629 -47.73 -0.13 -50.58
CA ASN A 629 -48.19 -0.72 -51.87
C ASN A 629 -47.07 -1.31 -52.77
N ASP A 630 -47.43 -2.45 -53.38
CA ASP A 630 -47.11 -3.01 -54.71
C ASP A 630 -45.63 -3.33 -55.07
N ALA A 631 -45.24 -4.36 -55.85
CA ALA A 631 -45.75 -5.64 -56.37
C ALA A 631 -44.58 -6.22 -57.24
N GLU A 632 -44.67 -7.50 -57.64
CA GLU A 632 -43.79 -8.25 -58.59
C GLU A 632 -42.47 -8.81 -57.98
N GLY A 633 -42.23 -10.12 -57.84
CA GLY A 633 -42.22 -11.20 -58.84
C GLY A 633 -40.74 -11.51 -59.19
N THR A 634 -40.09 -12.62 -58.85
CA THR A 634 -40.33 -13.99 -59.36
C THR A 634 -39.24 -14.98 -58.87
N LYS A 635 -39.67 -16.23 -58.61
CA LYS A 635 -39.03 -17.55 -58.83
C LYS A 635 -37.66 -17.93 -58.22
N GLY A 636 -37.64 -19.08 -57.52
CA GLY A 636 -36.47 -19.99 -57.51
C GLY A 636 -36.38 -21.08 -56.42
N LYS A 637 -37.21 -22.14 -56.54
CA LYS A 637 -37.10 -23.56 -56.08
C LYS A 637 -35.98 -24.06 -55.13
N GLY A 638 -36.39 -24.96 -54.21
CA GLY A 638 -35.66 -26.17 -53.75
C GLY A 638 -35.82 -26.46 -52.24
N THR A 639 -36.73 -27.35 -51.79
CA THR A 639 -36.48 -28.75 -51.30
C THR A 639 -35.46 -28.81 -50.15
N ASP A 640 -35.65 -29.40 -48.97
CA ASP A 640 -36.50 -30.52 -48.55
C ASP A 640 -36.47 -30.65 -47.00
N GLN A 641 -37.55 -31.23 -46.45
CA GLN A 641 -37.61 -32.14 -45.29
C GLN A 641 -37.36 -31.65 -43.84
N ALA A 642 -38.47 -31.60 -43.09
CA ALA A 642 -38.57 -32.03 -41.69
C ALA A 642 -38.97 -33.51 -41.60
N PRO A 643 -38.82 -34.17 -40.44
CA PRO A 643 -39.99 -34.69 -39.72
C PRO A 643 -39.87 -34.44 -38.19
N SER A 644 -40.84 -33.82 -37.49
CA SER A 644 -42.13 -34.34 -36.99
C SER A 644 -42.04 -35.45 -35.92
N VAL A 645 -42.32 -35.08 -34.66
CA VAL A 645 -43.08 -35.82 -33.61
C VAL A 645 -43.55 -34.71 -32.64
N GLY A 646 -44.80 -34.54 -32.20
CA GLY A 646 -45.98 -35.39 -32.12
C GLY A 646 -46.58 -35.18 -30.72
N ASP A 647 -47.79 -34.61 -30.67
CA ASP A 647 -48.84 -34.73 -29.63
C ASP A 647 -48.51 -34.29 -28.17
N GLU A 648 -49.41 -33.74 -27.33
CA GLU A 648 -50.86 -33.63 -27.35
C GLU A 648 -51.32 -32.53 -26.36
N SER A 649 -52.57 -32.13 -26.51
CA SER A 649 -53.37 -31.10 -25.84
C SER A 649 -53.42 -31.07 -24.30
N SER A 650 -53.59 -29.88 -23.70
CA SER A 650 -54.81 -29.57 -22.92
C SER A 650 -54.96 -28.08 -22.59
N THR A 651 -56.17 -27.61 -22.84
CA THR A 651 -56.78 -26.31 -22.59
C THR A 651 -56.93 -26.06 -21.09
N GLN A 652 -56.61 -24.85 -20.62
CA GLN A 652 -57.36 -24.20 -19.56
C GLN A 652 -57.27 -22.67 -19.70
N GLU A 653 -58.41 -22.08 -19.99
CA GLU A 653 -58.67 -20.64 -20.01
C GLU A 653 -58.58 -20.08 -18.59
N LEU A 654 -57.85 -18.97 -18.44
CA LEU A 654 -57.87 -18.13 -17.24
C LEU A 654 -58.97 -17.07 -17.37
N PRO A 655 -59.82 -16.85 -16.35
CA PRO A 655 -60.80 -15.78 -16.38
C PRO A 655 -60.17 -14.45 -15.97
N THR A 656 -60.52 -13.40 -16.71
CA THR A 656 -60.39 -12.00 -16.30
C THR A 656 -61.36 -11.68 -15.16
N ALA A 657 -60.89 -11.05 -14.08
CA ALA A 657 -61.34 -9.73 -13.61
C ALA A 657 -60.97 -9.44 -12.14
N THR A 658 -60.52 -8.19 -11.94
CA THR A 658 -60.82 -7.27 -10.81
C THR A 658 -60.22 -7.48 -9.42
N ASP A 659 -59.76 -6.33 -8.90
CA ASP A 659 -59.55 -5.92 -7.50
C ASP A 659 -58.24 -6.31 -6.80
N ALA A 660 -57.29 -5.37 -6.80
CA ALA A 660 -56.55 -4.94 -5.60
C ALA A 660 -55.70 -3.69 -5.92
N SER A 661 -56.34 -2.53 -5.91
CA SER A 661 -55.68 -1.26 -5.63
C SER A 661 -55.39 -1.19 -4.13
N ASP A 662 -54.17 -1.55 -3.71
CA ASP A 662 -53.59 -1.08 -2.46
C ASP A 662 -52.14 -0.65 -2.72
N ILE A 663 -52.07 0.60 -3.15
CA ILE A 663 -50.87 1.40 -3.30
C ILE A 663 -50.34 1.67 -1.88
N LEU A 664 -49.17 1.11 -1.58
CA LEU A 664 -48.40 1.43 -0.38
C LEU A 664 -47.92 2.89 -0.49
N VAL A 665 -48.66 3.79 0.13
CA VAL A 665 -48.33 5.20 0.29
C VAL A 665 -47.15 5.31 1.25
N VAL A 666 -45.94 5.40 0.72
CA VAL A 666 -44.75 5.81 1.48
C VAL A 666 -44.88 7.31 1.74
N ARG A 667 -45.40 7.67 2.91
CA ARG A 667 -45.34 9.03 3.44
C ARG A 667 -43.87 9.40 3.68
N ARG A 668 -43.41 10.44 2.97
CA ARG A 668 -42.23 11.24 3.34
C ARG A 668 -42.41 11.78 4.76
N SER A 669 -41.62 11.29 5.72
CA SER A 669 -41.34 12.00 6.96
C SER A 669 -40.04 12.78 6.79
N VAL A 670 -40.18 14.10 6.83
CA VAL A 670 -39.09 15.06 7.02
C VAL A 670 -38.57 14.86 8.44
N PHE A 671 -37.30 14.49 8.59
CA PHE A 671 -36.59 14.54 9.87
C PHE A 671 -35.87 15.89 9.96
N GLU A 672 -36.52 16.86 10.61
CA GLU A 672 -35.84 17.87 11.41
C GLU A 672 -35.54 17.23 12.76
N THR A 673 -34.26 17.15 13.13
CA THR A 673 -33.84 16.88 14.51
C THR A 673 -32.95 18.02 14.97
N ASP A 674 -33.53 18.80 15.89
CA ASP A 674 -32.86 19.75 16.74
C ASP A 674 -31.71 19.08 17.49
N CYS A 675 -30.50 19.60 17.28
CA CYS A 675 -29.34 19.33 18.13
C CYS A 675 -29.42 20.28 19.35
N SER A 676 -30.04 19.80 20.43
CA SER A 676 -29.87 20.37 21.76
C SER A 676 -28.61 19.80 22.40
N LEU A 677 -27.68 20.72 22.70
CA LEU A 677 -26.53 20.56 23.57
C LEU A 677 -26.90 19.92 24.92
N GLU A 678 -26.09 18.95 25.35
CA GLU A 678 -25.60 18.79 26.74
C GLU A 678 -24.30 17.97 26.77
#